data_AF-V6TNG2-F1
#
_entry.id   AF-V6TNG2-F1
#
_cell.length_a   1.000
_cell.length_b   1.000
_cell.length_c   1.000
_cell.angle_alpha   90.00
_cell.angle_beta   90.00
_cell.angle_gamma   90.00
#
_symmetry.space_group_name_H-M   'P 1'
#
loop_
_entity.id
_entity.type
_entity.pdbx_description
1 polymer ?
#
loop_
_entity_poly.entity_id
_entity_poly.type
_entity_poly.pdbx_seq_one_letter_code
_entity_poly.pdbx_strand_id
1 'polypeptide(L)'
;MQPLRPRILQLTPMRSTEDSSSPHQPRSVARKLAAMGALKFLIYAIRKALETMPQPWETVRYVTVAHQKAGALTYILSKSTSNEHDFMQQWNRVCSAIPWDTTPPHYPIFDGTTPYIDYRDSLAFARSLPPLKSNATIRPHRLTYACADVSATQKILLGTSRRVLKSRDKFSFEQLSPSIFTTLSCPHNYDNFSLQQHVYLFHGYTEDQLLAYPALYYPTSVHSSANFPIFLSPAPSAFCGTFLDRRKTNTMRINSSSMLSRLAQISEHNDPAQFTLQTRTCNPPRLSSLSSGHVFKSSNRKRREGKSVATILRASPQFHVISGVDWLEAAQSLLIQAHDAMTLIIHRKNITFFSLDYNFNLTHTKILSTKERKQSRLGKAFHLVRELAKFFKYIVDTHIAYRLLLIEYPTFLVGIYHLFLNIGTVTSVYRYKYKISSQIKQLKALGLLCNGTPFYHPLHCIMNDYLRGLSPLLEAYLSRLLARTAGIVDKESRNSSKRVTQQRSLTNQIWEQRNRYIGRFISIYPQFTVRSAMTKLFLAHLAEAWLCWRAGMTYDQIYSQMSPEIADLVRAYVAERADIYSASIVCIKRRLINNKWVAKSEHYKYCGRAGRQDMRELIIANAAYLCEPIQKDLKVSCGIIYGLAYLCINVAARMCACEQRIAFPSQDFEYDGKLLELALRDLREETLSNSILTVADRQLLTLIEKALALPHEFLIRIKEILLKKRTFDVVEIEYAEARTCVYPVYTTTGLTRVVDTYFAYYVSYQVTTNPLHYLLFKRGFTSIDLSNSYSMELPAELATRYCKHVQNTYSCSSMVDGMRCSLVHMHFNTNGYFRGFNFHVMNKIINLLFDPVLSPF
;
A
#
# COMPACT_ATOMS: atom_id res chain seq x y z
N MET A 1 -50.71 -7.78 -32.01
CA MET A 1 -51.30 -9.12 -32.25
C MET A 1 -50.78 -9.68 -33.57
N GLN A 2 -49.65 -10.40 -33.48
CA GLN A 2 -49.17 -11.55 -34.28
C GLN A 2 -47.67 -11.67 -33.97
N PRO A 3 -47.17 -12.83 -33.47
CA PRO A 3 -45.77 -13.00 -33.15
C PRO A 3 -45.00 -13.35 -34.43
N LEU A 4 -44.21 -12.41 -34.95
CA LEU A 4 -43.28 -12.71 -36.04
C LEU A 4 -42.10 -13.52 -35.49
N ARG A 5 -42.03 -14.79 -35.90
CA ARG A 5 -40.93 -15.72 -35.66
C ARG A 5 -39.57 -15.08 -35.99
N PRO A 6 -38.49 -15.40 -35.25
CA PRO A 6 -37.15 -14.96 -35.59
C PRO A 6 -36.71 -15.65 -36.90
N ARG A 7 -36.62 -14.89 -37.99
CA ARG A 7 -35.90 -15.35 -39.18
C ARG A 7 -34.42 -15.42 -38.84
N ILE A 8 -33.93 -16.62 -38.60
CA ILE A 8 -32.50 -16.93 -38.59
C ILE A 8 -32.00 -16.68 -40.02
N LEU A 9 -31.46 -15.49 -40.25
CA LEU A 9 -30.66 -15.21 -41.44
C LEU A 9 -29.39 -16.04 -41.33
N GLN A 10 -29.20 -16.98 -42.25
CA GLN A 10 -27.91 -17.64 -42.46
C GLN A 10 -26.89 -16.57 -42.86
N LEU A 11 -26.09 -16.13 -41.90
CA LEU A 11 -25.01 -15.17 -42.09
C LEU A 11 -23.89 -15.89 -42.87
N THR A 12 -23.66 -15.49 -44.12
CA THR A 12 -22.54 -15.99 -44.91
C THR A 12 -21.22 -15.40 -44.38
N PRO A 13 -20.21 -16.23 -44.09
CA PRO A 13 -18.88 -15.75 -43.72
C PRO A 13 -18.19 -15.07 -44.91
N MET A 14 -17.19 -14.26 -44.61
CA MET A 14 -16.61 -13.33 -45.56
C MET A 14 -16.16 -13.95 -46.91
N ARG A 15 -16.57 -13.32 -48.02
CA ARG A 15 -15.89 -13.39 -49.33
C ARG A 15 -15.57 -11.97 -49.78
N SER A 16 -14.54 -11.35 -49.19
CA SER A 16 -14.08 -10.03 -49.60
C SER A 16 -12.70 -10.05 -50.24
N THR A 17 -12.57 -9.37 -51.38
CA THR A 17 -11.37 -8.72 -51.95
C THR A 17 -10.10 -9.57 -52.04
N GLU A 18 -9.66 -9.82 -53.28
CA GLU A 18 -8.37 -10.39 -53.67
C GLU A 18 -7.28 -10.28 -52.57
N ASP A 19 -6.81 -11.44 -52.12
CA ASP A 19 -5.55 -11.75 -51.44
C ASP A 19 -5.31 -11.45 -49.94
N SER A 20 -6.30 -11.07 -49.12
CA SER A 20 -5.95 -10.57 -47.75
C SER A 20 -6.47 -11.27 -46.50
N SER A 21 -7.42 -12.20 -46.51
CA SER A 21 -8.01 -12.71 -45.24
C SER A 21 -8.28 -14.21 -45.16
N SER A 22 -7.23 -15.03 -45.33
CA SER A 22 -7.14 -16.30 -44.59
C SER A 22 -5.81 -16.38 -43.85
N PRO A 23 -5.77 -16.86 -42.59
CA PRO A 23 -4.51 -17.12 -41.89
C PRO A 23 -3.70 -18.28 -42.52
N HIS A 24 -4.29 -18.99 -43.49
CA HIS A 24 -3.73 -20.17 -44.15
C HIS A 24 -3.06 -19.89 -45.52
N GLN A 25 -3.23 -18.70 -46.10
CA GLN A 25 -2.41 -18.31 -47.26
C GLN A 25 -0.99 -17.94 -46.81
N PRO A 26 0.06 -18.31 -47.57
CA PRO A 26 1.45 -17.98 -47.23
C PRO A 26 1.69 -16.47 -47.38
N ARG A 27 1.28 -15.68 -46.37
CA ARG A 27 1.68 -14.27 -46.25
C ARG A 27 3.21 -14.21 -46.17
N SER A 28 3.82 -13.35 -46.97
CA SER A 28 5.27 -13.14 -46.93
C SER A 28 5.74 -12.84 -45.51
N VAL A 29 6.94 -13.33 -45.15
CA VAL A 29 7.52 -13.15 -43.81
C VAL A 29 7.55 -11.67 -43.41
N ALA A 30 7.81 -10.79 -44.37
CA ALA A 30 7.77 -9.34 -44.19
C ALA A 30 6.39 -8.80 -43.74
N ARG A 31 5.28 -9.29 -44.31
CA ARG A 31 3.92 -8.88 -43.89
C ARG A 31 3.61 -9.35 -42.46
N LYS A 32 4.02 -10.57 -42.10
CA LYS A 32 3.84 -11.10 -40.73
C LYS A 32 4.64 -10.28 -39.70
N LEU A 33 5.86 -9.90 -40.02
CA LEU A 33 6.69 -9.01 -39.19
C LEU A 33 6.08 -7.60 -39.08
N ALA A 34 5.56 -7.04 -40.17
CA ALA A 34 4.88 -5.75 -40.16
C ALA A 34 3.62 -5.76 -39.28
N ALA A 35 2.80 -6.81 -39.33
CA ALA A 35 1.62 -6.98 -38.49
C ALA A 35 1.99 -7.07 -36.99
N MET A 36 3.01 -7.83 -36.62
CA MET A 36 3.51 -7.85 -35.25
C MET A 36 4.06 -6.47 -34.83
N GLY A 37 4.80 -5.80 -35.73
CA GLY A 37 5.36 -4.47 -35.54
C GLY A 37 4.29 -3.39 -35.29
N ALA A 38 3.13 -3.53 -35.92
CA ALA A 38 2.00 -2.61 -35.80
C ALA A 38 1.37 -2.61 -34.39
N LEU A 39 1.48 -3.71 -33.63
CA LEU A 39 0.87 -3.81 -32.30
C LEU A 39 1.29 -2.65 -31.37
N LYS A 40 2.52 -2.14 -31.51
CA LYS A 40 3.04 -1.03 -30.68
C LYS A 40 2.22 0.26 -30.81
N PHE A 41 1.51 0.44 -31.92
CA PHE A 41 0.67 1.61 -32.18
C PHE A 41 -0.84 1.32 -32.11
N LEU A 42 -1.23 0.08 -31.80
CA LEU A 42 -2.64 -0.32 -31.79
C LEU A 42 -3.48 0.56 -30.85
N ILE A 43 -2.99 0.86 -29.65
CA ILE A 43 -3.74 1.70 -28.70
C ILE A 43 -3.90 3.14 -29.18
N TYR A 44 -2.91 3.67 -29.91
CA TYR A 44 -3.06 4.98 -30.54
C TYR A 44 -4.15 4.95 -31.61
N ALA A 45 -4.20 3.88 -32.41
CA ALA A 45 -5.23 3.69 -33.44
C ALA A 45 -6.63 3.50 -32.83
N ILE A 46 -6.78 2.68 -31.79
CA ILE A 46 -8.03 2.51 -31.01
C ILE A 46 -8.49 3.86 -30.45
N ARG A 47 -7.56 4.62 -29.84
CA ARG A 47 -7.88 5.94 -29.32
C ARG A 47 -8.41 6.87 -30.40
N LYS A 48 -7.84 6.82 -31.61
CA LYS A 48 -8.31 7.62 -32.75
C LYS A 48 -9.68 7.18 -33.23
N ALA A 49 -9.95 5.88 -33.25
CA ALA A 49 -11.27 5.36 -33.59
C ALA A 49 -12.32 5.77 -32.56
N LEU A 50 -12.01 5.73 -31.27
CA LEU A 50 -12.90 6.25 -30.22
C LEU A 50 -13.12 7.76 -30.37
N GLU A 51 -12.06 8.55 -30.62
CA GLU A 51 -12.16 10.01 -30.81
C GLU A 51 -13.14 10.40 -31.94
N THR A 52 -13.24 9.57 -32.98
CA THR A 52 -14.08 9.80 -34.16
C THR A 52 -15.35 8.95 -34.16
N MET A 53 -15.72 8.34 -33.04
CA MET A 53 -16.93 7.52 -32.93
C MET A 53 -18.17 8.31 -33.41
N PRO A 54 -19.08 7.69 -34.20
CA PRO A 54 -20.34 8.31 -34.60
C PRO A 54 -21.10 8.81 -33.38
N GLN A 55 -21.59 10.04 -33.45
CA GLN A 55 -22.46 10.57 -32.38
C GLN A 55 -23.87 10.01 -32.53
N PRO A 56 -24.73 10.04 -31.49
CA PRO A 56 -26.01 9.35 -31.53
C PRO A 56 -26.97 9.84 -32.63
N TRP A 57 -26.85 11.10 -33.05
CA TRP A 57 -27.63 11.67 -34.15
C TRP A 57 -27.04 11.38 -35.55
N GLU A 58 -25.87 10.75 -35.63
CA GLU A 58 -25.23 10.34 -36.88
C GLU A 58 -25.54 8.87 -37.17
N THR A 59 -26.14 8.58 -38.32
CA THR A 59 -26.41 7.19 -38.75
C THR A 59 -25.16 6.49 -39.27
N VAL A 60 -24.41 7.21 -40.10
CA VAL A 60 -23.18 6.77 -40.74
C VAL A 60 -22.18 7.92 -40.66
N ARG A 61 -20.92 7.60 -40.37
CA ARG A 61 -19.84 8.59 -40.35
C ARG A 61 -18.74 8.16 -41.30
N TYR A 62 -18.52 8.95 -42.35
CA TYR A 62 -17.41 8.75 -43.27
C TYR A 62 -16.13 9.41 -42.76
N VAL A 63 -15.03 8.70 -42.92
CA VAL A 63 -13.75 9.00 -42.29
C VAL A 63 -12.61 8.85 -43.28
N THR A 64 -11.55 9.62 -43.06
CA THR A 64 -10.29 9.46 -43.80
C THR A 64 -9.40 8.47 -43.06
N VAL A 65 -8.98 7.41 -43.76
CA VAL A 65 -8.18 6.32 -43.20
C VAL A 65 -6.86 6.21 -43.95
N ALA A 66 -5.76 6.00 -43.21
CA ALA A 66 -4.47 5.61 -43.76
C ALA A 66 -4.26 4.12 -43.51
N HIS A 67 -4.27 3.33 -44.58
CA HIS A 67 -3.98 1.91 -44.56
C HIS A 67 -2.50 1.68 -44.87
N GLN A 68 -1.82 0.86 -44.08
CA GLN A 68 -0.47 0.43 -44.45
C GLN A 68 -0.54 -0.49 -45.68
N LYS A 69 0.36 -0.33 -46.66
CA LYS A 69 0.41 -1.16 -47.89
C LYS A 69 0.50 -2.67 -47.62
N ALA A 70 1.09 -3.07 -46.49
CA ALA A 70 1.20 -4.46 -46.05
C ALA A 70 -0.09 -5.01 -45.38
N GLY A 71 -1.12 -4.19 -45.19
CA GLY A 71 -2.36 -4.56 -44.50
C GLY A 71 -2.23 -4.67 -42.97
N ALA A 72 -1.14 -4.18 -42.39
CA ALA A 72 -0.80 -4.44 -40.99
C ALA A 72 -1.49 -3.52 -39.97
N LEU A 73 -1.82 -2.28 -40.32
CA LEU A 73 -2.59 -1.37 -39.45
C LEU A 73 -3.37 -0.33 -40.24
N THR A 74 -4.57 0.01 -39.77
CA THR A 74 -5.39 1.13 -40.23
C THR A 74 -5.36 2.28 -39.22
N TYR A 75 -5.15 3.51 -39.70
CA TYR A 75 -5.21 4.72 -38.87
C TYR A 75 -6.32 5.64 -39.34
N ILE A 76 -7.17 6.07 -38.41
CA ILE A 76 -8.14 7.11 -38.68
C ILE A 76 -7.47 8.48 -38.54
N LEU A 77 -7.45 9.25 -39.64
CA LEU A 77 -6.78 10.56 -39.74
C LEU A 77 -7.73 11.75 -39.52
N SER A 78 -9.04 11.51 -39.57
CA SER A 78 -10.04 12.56 -39.36
C SER A 78 -9.99 13.10 -37.93
N LYS A 79 -10.62 14.25 -37.73
CA LYS A 79 -10.83 14.87 -36.42
C LYS A 79 -12.31 15.18 -36.29
N SER A 80 -12.87 14.93 -35.12
CA SER A 80 -14.25 15.29 -34.79
C SER A 80 -14.28 16.70 -34.19
N THR A 81 -14.83 17.65 -34.94
CA THR A 81 -15.01 19.03 -34.52
C THR A 81 -16.48 19.42 -34.57
N SER A 82 -16.97 20.06 -33.52
CA SER A 82 -18.32 20.58 -33.44
C SER A 82 -18.32 21.97 -32.80
N ASN A 83 -19.38 22.72 -33.05
CA ASN A 83 -19.70 23.88 -32.23
C ASN A 83 -20.17 23.41 -30.85
N GLU A 84 -19.77 24.09 -29.78
CA GLU A 84 -20.07 23.69 -28.39
C GLU A 84 -21.56 23.77 -28.10
N HIS A 85 -22.20 24.84 -28.54
CA HIS A 85 -23.62 25.08 -28.35
C HIS A 85 -24.48 24.01 -29.03
N ASP A 86 -24.25 23.79 -30.33
CA ASP A 86 -25.06 22.85 -31.12
C ASP A 86 -24.89 21.41 -30.63
N PHE A 87 -23.68 21.06 -30.21
CA PHE A 87 -23.38 19.76 -29.62
C PHE A 87 -24.14 19.53 -28.31
N MET A 88 -24.19 20.53 -27.42
CA MET A 88 -24.95 20.46 -26.18
C MET A 88 -26.46 20.35 -26.44
N GLN A 89 -27.00 21.13 -27.38
CA GLN A 89 -28.40 21.04 -27.76
C GLN A 89 -28.76 19.67 -28.34
N GLN A 90 -27.90 19.10 -29.18
CA GLN A 90 -28.10 17.77 -29.75
C GLN A 90 -28.12 16.68 -28.67
N TRP A 91 -27.20 16.73 -27.69
CA TRP A 91 -27.23 15.83 -26.54
C TRP A 91 -28.47 16.01 -25.67
N ASN A 92 -28.92 17.25 -25.47
CA ASN A 92 -30.15 17.54 -24.72
C ASN A 92 -31.38 16.87 -25.38
N ARG A 93 -31.47 16.91 -26.70
CA ARG A 93 -32.54 16.24 -27.48
C ARG A 93 -32.45 14.72 -27.39
N VAL A 94 -31.26 14.15 -27.45
CA VAL A 94 -31.07 12.69 -27.38
C VAL A 94 -31.45 12.16 -25.99
N CYS A 95 -30.96 12.79 -24.93
CA CYS A 95 -31.24 12.34 -23.56
C CYS A 95 -32.71 12.57 -23.17
N SER A 96 -33.38 13.60 -23.69
CA SER A 96 -34.81 13.80 -23.41
C SER A 96 -35.68 12.73 -24.06
N ALA A 97 -35.28 12.23 -25.24
CA ALA A 97 -36.03 11.24 -26.01
C ALA A 97 -36.00 9.81 -25.45
N ILE A 98 -35.10 9.47 -24.52
CA ILE A 98 -34.89 8.09 -24.09
C ILE A 98 -35.74 7.73 -22.85
N PRO A 99 -36.46 6.60 -22.85
CA PRO A 99 -37.19 6.13 -21.67
C PRO A 99 -36.27 5.69 -20.53
N TRP A 100 -36.72 5.88 -19.28
CA TRP A 100 -35.95 5.53 -18.07
C TRP A 100 -35.76 4.02 -17.88
N ASP A 101 -36.71 3.21 -18.35
CA ASP A 101 -36.74 1.75 -18.12
C ASP A 101 -35.91 0.95 -19.15
N THR A 102 -35.08 1.63 -19.94
CA THR A 102 -34.30 0.99 -21.00
C THR A 102 -33.12 0.21 -20.42
N THR A 103 -33.12 -1.11 -20.63
CA THR A 103 -32.06 -1.99 -20.14
C THR A 103 -30.91 -2.10 -21.15
N PRO A 104 -29.64 -2.20 -20.69
CA PRO A 104 -28.51 -2.43 -21.57
C PRO A 104 -28.55 -3.85 -22.17
N PRO A 105 -27.98 -4.06 -23.36
CA PRO A 105 -27.76 -5.40 -23.90
C PRO A 105 -26.78 -6.18 -23.02
N HIS A 106 -26.90 -7.51 -23.06
CA HIS A 106 -25.93 -8.40 -22.41
C HIS A 106 -24.62 -8.43 -23.22
N TYR A 107 -23.48 -8.44 -22.54
CA TYR A 107 -22.15 -8.52 -23.18
C TYR A 107 -21.47 -9.84 -22.83
N PRO A 108 -20.86 -10.54 -23.80
CA PRO A 108 -20.70 -10.15 -25.22
C PRO A 108 -21.99 -10.32 -26.04
N ILE A 109 -22.20 -9.47 -27.06
CA ILE A 109 -23.37 -9.53 -27.96
C ILE A 109 -23.24 -10.69 -28.96
N PHE A 110 -22.04 -10.87 -29.51
CA PHE A 110 -21.71 -11.97 -30.42
C PHE A 110 -20.80 -12.97 -29.72
N ASP A 111 -20.95 -14.26 -30.03
CA ASP A 111 -20.08 -15.30 -29.50
C ASP A 111 -18.63 -15.12 -30.00
N GLY A 112 -17.65 -15.56 -29.21
CA GLY A 112 -16.22 -15.42 -29.52
C GLY A 112 -15.72 -16.44 -30.55
N THR A 113 -16.52 -17.45 -30.88
CA THR A 113 -16.21 -18.50 -31.84
C THR A 113 -16.49 -18.07 -33.29
N THR A 114 -17.41 -17.12 -33.49
CA THR A 114 -17.79 -16.67 -34.82
C THR A 114 -16.80 -15.63 -35.37
N PRO A 115 -16.40 -15.75 -36.65
CA PRO A 115 -15.56 -14.74 -37.29
C PRO A 115 -16.31 -13.40 -37.42
N TYR A 116 -15.55 -12.34 -37.66
CA TYR A 116 -16.13 -11.01 -37.91
C TYR A 116 -17.09 -11.03 -39.11
N ILE A 117 -18.24 -10.37 -38.96
CA ILE A 117 -19.30 -10.26 -39.99
C ILE A 117 -18.80 -9.43 -41.16
N ASP A 118 -19.02 -9.87 -42.40
CA ASP A 118 -18.51 -9.14 -43.55
C ASP A 118 -19.15 -7.76 -43.74
N TYR A 119 -18.33 -6.69 -43.86
CA TYR A 119 -18.87 -5.35 -43.99
C TYR A 119 -19.57 -5.16 -45.34
N ARG A 120 -18.95 -5.64 -46.43
CA ARG A 120 -19.47 -5.44 -47.79
C ARG A 120 -20.77 -6.20 -48.04
N ASP A 121 -20.85 -7.43 -47.56
CA ASP A 121 -21.98 -8.30 -47.86
C ASP A 121 -23.18 -8.03 -46.93
N SER A 122 -22.92 -7.73 -45.66
CA SER A 122 -23.99 -7.64 -44.64
C SER A 122 -24.28 -6.22 -44.15
N LEU A 123 -23.28 -5.34 -44.07
CA LEU A 123 -23.39 -4.05 -43.38
C LEU A 123 -23.51 -2.85 -44.33
N ALA A 124 -22.96 -2.95 -45.56
CA ALA A 124 -23.00 -1.88 -46.56
C ALA A 124 -24.43 -1.63 -47.09
N PHE A 125 -25.27 -2.68 -47.16
CA PHE A 125 -26.64 -2.62 -47.68
C PHE A 125 -27.72 -2.48 -46.59
N ALA A 126 -27.34 -2.54 -45.31
CA ALA A 126 -28.29 -2.43 -44.21
C ALA A 126 -28.90 -1.00 -44.18
N ARG A 127 -30.23 -0.90 -44.26
CA ARG A 127 -30.94 0.40 -44.18
C ARG A 127 -30.66 1.04 -42.82
N SER A 128 -29.95 2.17 -42.83
CA SER A 128 -29.75 2.96 -41.62
C SER A 128 -31.09 3.54 -41.15
N LEU A 129 -31.53 3.19 -39.95
CA LEU A 129 -32.69 3.85 -39.32
C LEU A 129 -32.42 5.36 -39.24
N PRO A 130 -33.40 6.22 -39.61
CA PRO A 130 -33.23 7.66 -39.43
C PRO A 130 -33.02 7.97 -37.95
N PRO A 131 -32.13 8.93 -37.61
CA PRO A 131 -31.99 9.38 -36.23
C PRO A 131 -33.33 9.96 -35.79
N LEU A 132 -33.66 9.78 -34.51
CA LEU A 132 -34.96 10.12 -33.95
C LEU A 132 -35.39 11.55 -34.36
N LYS A 133 -36.36 11.66 -35.29
CA LYS A 133 -37.00 12.94 -35.64
C LYS A 133 -38.05 13.23 -34.56
N SER A 134 -37.69 14.04 -33.57
CA SER A 134 -38.68 14.54 -32.61
C SER A 134 -39.54 15.63 -33.29
N ASN A 135 -40.67 15.24 -33.88
CA ASN A 135 -41.80 16.15 -34.08
C ASN A 135 -42.52 16.29 -32.74
N ALA A 136 -42.00 17.08 -31.81
CA ALA A 136 -42.71 17.40 -30.58
C ALA A 136 -42.15 18.66 -29.93
N THR A 137 -43.07 19.54 -29.55
CA THR A 137 -42.90 20.66 -28.65
C THR A 137 -41.98 20.30 -27.49
N ILE A 138 -41.02 21.20 -27.24
CA ILE A 138 -40.00 21.09 -26.21
C ILE A 138 -40.69 20.82 -24.87
N ARG A 139 -40.64 19.57 -24.35
CA ARG A 139 -40.86 19.32 -22.92
C ARG A 139 -39.59 19.73 -22.19
N PRO A 140 -39.60 20.81 -21.40
CA PRO A 140 -38.39 21.38 -20.87
C PRO A 140 -38.07 20.77 -19.49
N HIS A 141 -37.83 19.46 -19.35
CA HIS A 141 -37.62 18.92 -17.97
C HIS A 141 -36.51 17.87 -17.73
N ARG A 142 -35.66 17.48 -18.71
CA ARG A 142 -34.66 16.39 -18.45
C ARG A 142 -33.19 16.81 -18.38
N LEU A 143 -32.79 17.85 -19.14
CA LEU A 143 -31.48 18.50 -19.02
C LEU A 143 -31.61 20.01 -18.79
N THR A 144 -32.83 20.52 -18.81
CA THR A 144 -33.17 21.92 -18.57
C THR A 144 -33.00 22.30 -17.10
N TYR A 145 -33.15 21.41 -16.12
CA TYR A 145 -32.72 21.73 -14.75
C TYR A 145 -31.22 21.99 -14.60
N ALA A 146 -30.43 21.70 -15.63
CA ALA A 146 -29.04 22.07 -15.72
C ALA A 146 -28.86 23.48 -16.34
N CYS A 147 -29.77 23.93 -17.23
CA CYS A 147 -29.60 25.17 -17.99
C CYS A 147 -30.76 26.19 -17.88
N ALA A 148 -31.82 25.92 -17.13
CA ALA A 148 -33.05 26.70 -17.06
C ALA A 148 -33.77 26.40 -15.74
N ASP A 149 -33.45 27.23 -14.73
CA ASP A 149 -34.21 27.61 -13.53
C ASP A 149 -33.22 27.90 -12.40
N VAL A 150 -32.47 29.00 -12.56
CA VAL A 150 -31.42 29.43 -11.63
C VAL A 150 -32.00 30.25 -10.47
N SER A 151 -33.24 30.77 -10.58
CA SER A 151 -33.82 31.68 -9.58
C SER A 151 -34.47 30.98 -8.38
N ALA A 152 -35.18 29.87 -8.58
CA ALA A 152 -35.91 29.19 -7.49
C ALA A 152 -35.01 28.37 -6.55
N THR A 153 -33.92 27.81 -7.07
CA THR A 153 -32.99 26.93 -6.33
C THR A 153 -31.92 27.71 -5.56
N GLN A 154 -31.59 28.93 -5.96
CA GLN A 154 -30.56 29.76 -5.30
C GLN A 154 -31.01 30.28 -3.92
N LYS A 155 -32.31 30.52 -3.72
CA LYS A 155 -32.90 30.88 -2.41
C LYS A 155 -32.90 29.71 -1.42
N ILE A 156 -33.11 28.48 -1.89
CA ILE A 156 -33.04 27.27 -1.06
C ILE A 156 -31.57 26.92 -0.74
N LEU A 157 -30.64 27.17 -1.67
CA LEU A 157 -29.20 26.95 -1.49
C LEU A 157 -28.53 27.92 -0.52
N LEU A 158 -28.95 29.19 -0.41
CA LEU A 158 -28.38 30.11 0.59
C LEU A 158 -28.83 29.76 2.03
N GLY A 159 -30.06 29.26 2.19
CA GLY A 159 -30.58 28.76 3.47
C GLY A 159 -29.98 27.41 3.90
N THR A 160 -29.69 26.52 2.94
CA THR A 160 -29.14 25.19 3.19
C THR A 160 -27.60 25.15 3.18
N SER A 161 -26.90 26.02 2.44
CA SER A 161 -25.42 26.09 2.42
C SER A 161 -24.83 26.47 3.77
N ARG A 162 -25.53 27.28 4.59
CA ARG A 162 -25.10 27.55 5.98
C ARG A 162 -25.15 26.31 6.88
N ARG A 163 -25.99 25.31 6.58
CA ARG A 163 -26.06 24.03 7.32
C ARG A 163 -25.20 22.94 6.70
N VAL A 164 -25.04 22.92 5.38
CA VAL A 164 -24.27 21.91 4.61
C VAL A 164 -22.76 22.17 4.64
N LEU A 165 -22.29 23.40 4.90
CA LEU A 165 -20.86 23.66 5.09
C LEU A 165 -20.28 22.97 6.35
N LYS A 166 -21.10 22.54 7.31
CA LYS A 166 -20.63 21.73 8.46
C LYS A 166 -20.33 20.27 8.11
N SER A 167 -20.77 19.77 6.95
CA SER A 167 -20.64 18.35 6.58
C SER A 167 -19.72 18.07 5.38
N ARG A 168 -19.00 19.08 4.85
CA ARG A 168 -18.06 18.89 3.73
C ARG A 168 -16.74 18.25 4.18
N ASP A 169 -16.66 16.95 3.92
CA ASP A 169 -15.53 16.15 3.44
C ASP A 169 -14.15 16.34 4.08
N LYS A 170 -13.63 15.24 4.66
CA LYS A 170 -12.21 15.01 4.93
C LYS A 170 -11.44 14.98 3.60
N PHE A 171 -11.08 16.15 3.08
CA PHE A 171 -10.19 16.28 1.93
C PHE A 171 -8.81 15.71 2.28
N SER A 172 -8.52 14.50 1.80
CA SER A 172 -7.17 13.94 1.84
C SER A 172 -6.35 14.47 0.67
N PHE A 173 -5.93 15.74 0.76
CA PHE A 173 -4.60 16.04 0.27
C PHE A 173 -3.63 15.19 1.11
N GLU A 174 -2.63 14.54 0.51
CA GLU A 174 -1.47 14.11 1.29
C GLU A 174 -1.00 15.36 2.02
N GLN A 175 -1.16 15.37 3.36
CA GLN A 175 -0.74 16.47 4.21
C GLN A 175 0.72 16.77 3.87
N LEU A 176 0.97 17.92 3.23
CA LEU A 176 2.34 18.37 2.95
C LEU A 176 3.10 18.62 4.27
N SER A 177 2.37 18.84 5.37
CA SER A 177 2.84 18.80 6.76
C SER A 177 1.69 18.41 7.72
N PRO A 178 1.97 17.72 8.85
CA PRO A 178 0.96 17.37 9.84
C PRO A 178 0.70 18.56 10.76
N SER A 179 -0.18 19.47 10.38
CA SER A 179 -0.71 20.48 11.30
C SER A 179 -2.08 20.99 10.88
N ILE A 180 -3.08 20.59 11.68
CA ILE A 180 -4.27 21.36 12.09
C ILE A 180 -5.11 21.98 10.95
N PHE A 181 -6.25 21.35 10.68
CA PHE A 181 -7.37 22.00 9.98
C PHE A 181 -8.00 23.03 10.94
N THR A 182 -7.67 24.29 10.76
CA THR A 182 -8.46 25.41 11.28
C THR A 182 -8.83 26.34 10.13
N THR A 183 -10.12 26.29 9.75
CA THR A 183 -10.91 27.37 9.14
C THR A 183 -10.43 27.98 7.81
N LEU A 184 -11.07 27.56 6.70
CA LEU A 184 -10.96 28.13 5.34
C LEU A 184 -11.59 29.55 5.17
N SER A 185 -11.87 30.27 6.26
CA SER A 185 -12.64 31.51 6.23
C SER A 185 -12.15 32.55 7.23
N CYS A 186 -10.85 32.78 7.33
CA CYS A 186 -10.33 33.91 8.12
C CYS A 186 -9.26 34.69 7.35
N PRO A 187 -9.32 36.03 7.32
CA PRO A 187 -8.32 36.89 6.68
C PRO A 187 -7.00 36.83 7.44
N HIS A 188 -5.91 36.58 6.72
CA HIS A 188 -4.46 36.73 6.97
C HIS A 188 -3.80 36.64 8.38
N ASN A 189 -4.50 36.75 9.51
CA ASN A 189 -3.88 37.01 10.82
C ASN A 189 -3.81 35.81 11.79
N TYR A 190 -4.24 34.59 11.42
CA TYR A 190 -4.28 33.46 12.36
C TYR A 190 -3.49 32.19 11.96
N ASP A 191 -2.87 32.13 10.78
CA ASP A 191 -2.06 30.98 10.34
C ASP A 191 -0.57 31.33 10.23
N ASN A 192 0.22 30.92 11.23
CA ASN A 192 1.68 31.17 11.31
C ASN A 192 2.53 30.38 10.28
N PHE A 193 1.93 29.50 9.47
CA PHE A 193 2.64 28.61 8.53
C PHE A 193 2.03 28.61 7.10
N SER A 194 1.55 29.76 6.63
CA SER A 194 0.92 29.90 5.31
C SER A 194 1.94 30.07 4.16
N LEU A 195 2.42 28.96 3.58
CA LEU A 195 3.44 29.00 2.51
C LEU A 195 2.90 29.14 1.07
N GLN A 196 1.64 28.81 0.79
CA GLN A 196 1.03 28.93 -0.56
C GLN A 196 -0.48 29.22 -0.46
N GLN A 197 -0.88 30.50 -0.47
CA GLN A 197 -2.29 30.91 -0.53
C GLN A 197 -2.64 31.54 -1.89
N HIS A 198 -3.84 31.26 -2.40
CA HIS A 198 -4.43 31.94 -3.55
C HIS A 198 -5.47 32.96 -3.05
N VAL A 199 -5.44 34.18 -3.59
CA VAL A 199 -6.42 35.23 -3.28
C VAL A 199 -7.75 34.92 -3.98
N TYR A 200 -8.84 34.87 -3.21
CA TYR A 200 -10.19 34.68 -3.75
C TYR A 200 -10.80 36.03 -4.13
N LEU A 201 -11.30 36.14 -5.37
CA LEU A 201 -12.12 37.26 -5.81
C LEU A 201 -13.57 36.97 -5.44
N PHE A 202 -14.16 37.78 -4.56
CA PHE A 202 -15.56 37.68 -4.15
C PHE A 202 -16.32 38.87 -4.70
N HIS A 203 -17.09 38.68 -5.77
CA HIS A 203 -18.13 39.61 -6.22
C HIS A 203 -19.29 38.77 -6.76
N GLY A 204 -20.46 38.88 -6.15
CA GLY A 204 -21.67 38.17 -6.57
C GLY A 204 -22.75 39.15 -6.96
N TYR A 205 -23.13 39.17 -8.24
CA TYR A 205 -24.46 39.60 -8.64
C TYR A 205 -25.35 38.36 -8.69
N THR A 206 -26.54 38.42 -8.09
CA THR A 206 -27.52 37.34 -8.22
C THR A 206 -28.37 37.56 -9.47
N GLU A 207 -28.76 36.49 -10.17
CA GLU A 207 -29.58 36.59 -11.38
C GLU A 207 -30.96 37.22 -11.08
N ASP A 208 -31.49 36.96 -9.88
CA ASP A 208 -32.67 37.64 -9.32
C ASP A 208 -32.51 39.16 -9.20
N GLN A 209 -31.31 39.66 -8.89
CA GLN A 209 -31.03 41.10 -8.82
C GLN A 209 -30.93 41.72 -10.23
N LEU A 210 -30.53 40.95 -11.25
CA LEU A 210 -30.40 41.46 -12.62
C LEU A 210 -31.71 41.42 -13.40
N LEU A 211 -32.58 40.44 -13.13
CA LEU A 211 -33.91 40.32 -13.76
C LEU A 211 -34.95 41.26 -13.14
N ALA A 212 -34.72 41.76 -11.93
CA ALA A 212 -35.65 42.67 -11.23
C ALA A 212 -35.53 44.15 -11.65
N TYR A 213 -34.44 44.58 -12.30
CA TYR A 213 -34.29 45.95 -12.80
C TYR A 213 -34.67 46.04 -14.29
N PRO A 214 -35.49 47.03 -14.71
CA PRO A 214 -35.63 47.35 -16.12
C PRO A 214 -34.28 47.81 -16.69
N ALA A 215 -34.04 47.59 -17.99
CA ALA A 215 -32.75 47.85 -18.66
C ALA A 215 -32.25 49.33 -18.60
N LEU A 216 -33.06 50.25 -18.09
CA LEU A 216 -32.71 51.65 -17.81
C LEU A 216 -33.16 52.01 -16.39
N TYR A 217 -32.22 52.37 -15.52
CA TYR A 217 -32.47 52.86 -14.16
C TYR A 217 -32.19 54.38 -14.10
N TYR A 218 -33.18 55.18 -13.70
CA TYR A 218 -33.02 56.60 -13.38
C TYR A 218 -32.99 56.80 -11.85
N PRO A 219 -31.92 57.37 -11.27
CA PRO A 219 -31.93 57.70 -9.85
C PRO A 219 -32.66 59.03 -9.62
N THR A 220 -33.76 59.01 -8.86
CA THR A 220 -34.38 60.22 -8.32
C THR A 220 -33.74 60.57 -6.97
N SER A 221 -32.68 61.38 -6.99
CA SER A 221 -32.20 62.07 -5.79
C SER A 221 -31.75 63.49 -6.13
N VAL A 222 -32.44 64.46 -5.55
CA VAL A 222 -32.22 65.90 -5.68
C VAL A 222 -30.97 66.28 -4.88
N HIS A 223 -29.78 66.20 -5.47
CA HIS A 223 -28.59 66.95 -5.03
C HIS A 223 -27.69 67.25 -6.22
N SER A 224 -27.17 68.47 -6.28
CA SER A 224 -26.40 69.03 -7.40
C SER A 224 -24.94 68.56 -7.42
N SER A 225 -24.43 68.42 -8.65
CA SER A 225 -23.03 68.31 -9.10
C SER A 225 -22.20 67.08 -8.67
N ALA A 226 -22.34 65.98 -9.43
CA ALA A 226 -21.21 65.14 -9.82
C ALA A 226 -21.53 64.47 -11.18
N ASN A 227 -20.74 64.76 -12.20
CA ASN A 227 -20.81 64.11 -13.52
C ASN A 227 -20.44 62.62 -13.40
N PHE A 228 -21.41 61.75 -13.10
CA PHE A 228 -21.23 60.31 -13.25
C PHE A 228 -21.65 59.89 -14.68
N PRO A 229 -20.86 59.05 -15.38
CA PRO A 229 -21.23 58.58 -16.71
C PRO A 229 -22.46 57.67 -16.62
N ILE A 230 -23.39 57.87 -17.57
CA ILE A 230 -24.56 57.00 -17.76
C ILE A 230 -24.05 55.60 -18.13
N PHE A 231 -24.25 54.62 -17.24
CA PHE A 231 -23.96 53.22 -17.55
C PHE A 231 -25.19 52.56 -18.18
N LEU A 232 -25.13 52.29 -19.48
CA LEU A 232 -26.02 51.34 -20.14
C LEU A 232 -25.63 49.94 -19.65
N SER A 233 -26.50 49.28 -18.87
CA SER A 233 -26.30 47.87 -18.55
C SER A 233 -26.50 47.03 -19.81
N PRO A 234 -25.66 46.01 -20.05
CA PRO A 234 -25.89 45.07 -21.14
C PRO A 234 -27.19 44.29 -20.89
N ALA A 235 -27.87 43.88 -21.96
CA ALA A 235 -29.12 43.13 -21.87
C ALA A 235 -28.98 41.92 -20.93
N PRO A 236 -30.02 41.52 -20.16
CA PRO A 236 -29.95 40.39 -19.21
C PRO A 236 -29.58 39.06 -19.89
N SER A 237 -29.81 38.93 -21.19
CA SER A 237 -29.33 37.79 -22.00
C SER A 237 -27.79 37.72 -22.14
N ALA A 238 -27.07 38.80 -21.84
CA ALA A 238 -25.60 38.89 -21.88
C ALA A 238 -24.91 38.34 -20.61
N PHE A 239 -25.68 37.82 -19.64
CA PHE A 239 -25.16 37.16 -18.44
C PHE A 239 -25.26 35.62 -18.50
N CYS A 240 -25.62 35.08 -19.67
CA CYS A 240 -25.60 33.65 -19.93
C CYS A 240 -24.15 33.14 -20.00
N GLY A 241 -23.75 32.35 -19.00
CA GLY A 241 -22.36 32.00 -18.68
C GLY A 241 -21.34 32.03 -19.83
N THR A 242 -20.50 33.08 -19.88
CA THR A 242 -19.23 33.31 -20.62
C THR A 242 -19.07 32.89 -22.10
N PHE A 243 -19.93 32.04 -22.67
CA PHE A 243 -19.77 31.44 -24.00
C PHE A 243 -21.00 31.60 -24.90
N LEU A 244 -22.20 31.76 -24.33
CA LEU A 244 -23.39 32.11 -25.11
C LEU A 244 -23.29 33.55 -25.69
N ASP A 245 -22.45 34.40 -25.08
CA ASP A 245 -22.23 35.79 -25.53
C ASP A 245 -21.24 35.94 -26.70
N ARG A 246 -20.46 34.90 -27.02
CA ARG A 246 -19.48 35.00 -28.11
C ARG A 246 -20.16 34.77 -29.47
N ARG A 247 -20.49 35.87 -30.16
CA ARG A 247 -21.04 35.86 -31.54
C ARG A 247 -20.14 35.15 -32.58
N LYS A 248 -18.86 34.91 -32.27
CA LYS A 248 -17.92 34.10 -33.09
C LYS A 248 -17.52 32.83 -32.31
N THR A 249 -18.04 31.68 -32.71
CA THR A 249 -17.69 30.38 -32.13
C THR A 249 -16.54 29.73 -32.91
N ASN A 250 -15.42 29.48 -32.23
CA ASN A 250 -14.38 28.61 -32.80
C ASN A 250 -14.84 27.17 -32.70
N THR A 251 -14.73 26.40 -33.79
CA THR A 251 -15.00 24.97 -33.77
C THR A 251 -14.04 24.28 -32.79
N MET A 252 -14.60 23.56 -31.82
CA MET A 252 -13.83 22.83 -30.81
C MET A 252 -13.76 21.35 -31.16
N ARG A 253 -12.74 20.67 -30.64
CA ARG A 253 -12.77 19.20 -30.66
C ARG A 253 -13.81 18.71 -29.67
N ILE A 254 -14.60 17.73 -30.08
CA ILE A 254 -15.66 17.12 -29.27
C ILE A 254 -15.11 16.67 -27.91
N ASN A 255 -13.87 16.16 -27.85
CA ASN A 255 -13.25 15.67 -26.60
C ASN A 255 -12.44 16.73 -25.83
N SER A 256 -12.76 18.02 -25.96
CA SER A 256 -12.04 19.08 -25.26
C SER A 256 -12.41 19.13 -23.77
N SER A 257 -11.41 19.25 -22.89
CA SER A 257 -11.59 19.31 -21.44
C SER A 257 -12.46 20.49 -20.97
N SER A 258 -12.61 21.53 -21.81
CA SER A 258 -13.45 22.71 -21.57
C SER A 258 -14.94 22.39 -21.51
N MET A 259 -15.42 21.45 -22.34
CA MET A 259 -16.83 21.04 -22.35
C MET A 259 -17.21 20.29 -21.08
N LEU A 260 -16.30 19.46 -20.55
CA LEU A 260 -16.50 18.67 -19.34
C LEU A 260 -16.50 19.46 -18.04
N SER A 261 -15.63 20.47 -17.92
CA SER A 261 -15.49 21.28 -16.71
C SER A 261 -16.71 22.15 -16.43
N ARG A 262 -17.44 22.54 -17.47
CA ARG A 262 -18.57 23.47 -17.37
C ARG A 262 -19.91 22.77 -17.17
N LEU A 263 -20.06 21.56 -17.73
CA LEU A 263 -21.19 20.67 -17.43
C LEU A 263 -21.30 20.30 -15.95
N ALA A 264 -20.17 20.28 -15.23
CA ALA A 264 -20.15 20.03 -13.79
C ALA A 264 -20.62 21.25 -12.98
N GLN A 265 -20.28 22.47 -13.40
CA GLN A 265 -20.74 23.72 -12.76
C GLN A 265 -22.26 23.87 -12.87
N ILE A 266 -22.80 23.48 -14.00
CA ILE A 266 -24.23 23.44 -14.31
C ILE A 266 -25.00 22.49 -13.35
N SER A 267 -24.39 21.41 -12.87
CA SER A 267 -25.02 20.44 -11.94
C SER A 267 -25.05 20.87 -10.47
N GLU A 268 -24.33 21.93 -10.08
CA GLU A 268 -24.29 22.44 -8.69
C GLU A 268 -25.60 23.13 -8.27
N HIS A 269 -26.54 23.30 -9.19
CA HIS A 269 -27.82 24.00 -9.01
C HIS A 269 -29.01 23.10 -8.64
N ASN A 270 -28.84 21.77 -8.54
CA ASN A 270 -29.91 20.85 -8.16
C ASN A 270 -29.89 20.54 -6.66
N ASP A 271 -31.06 20.60 -6.02
CA ASP A 271 -31.24 20.49 -4.56
C ASP A 271 -30.51 19.28 -3.92
N PRO A 272 -29.67 19.49 -2.90
CA PRO A 272 -28.94 18.42 -2.21
C PRO A 272 -29.84 17.46 -1.43
N ALA A 273 -31.13 17.80 -1.27
CA ALA A 273 -32.09 17.05 -0.46
C ALA A 273 -32.53 15.71 -1.09
N GLN A 274 -32.50 15.58 -2.41
CA GLN A 274 -32.98 14.37 -3.12
C GLN A 274 -31.88 13.31 -3.36
N PHE A 275 -30.63 13.64 -3.04
CA PHE A 275 -29.49 12.77 -3.24
C PHE A 275 -29.32 11.79 -2.07
N THR A 276 -29.32 10.48 -2.35
CA THR A 276 -29.04 9.42 -1.37
C THR A 276 -27.65 9.59 -0.73
N LEU A 277 -27.42 9.02 0.45
CA LEU A 277 -26.10 9.06 1.13
C LEU A 277 -24.95 8.57 0.23
N GLN A 278 -25.22 7.68 -0.73
CA GLN A 278 -24.24 7.21 -1.71
C GLN A 278 -23.85 8.30 -2.73
N THR A 279 -24.79 9.13 -3.20
CA THR A 279 -24.47 10.22 -4.12
C THR A 279 -23.77 11.38 -3.41
N ARG A 280 -24.07 11.63 -2.13
CA ARG A 280 -23.35 12.61 -1.28
C ARG A 280 -21.91 12.23 -0.96
N THR A 281 -21.66 10.96 -0.63
CA THR A 281 -20.29 10.42 -0.42
C THR A 281 -19.50 10.26 -1.72
N CYS A 282 -20.21 10.19 -2.86
CA CYS A 282 -19.64 10.16 -4.21
C CYS A 282 -19.51 11.55 -4.85
N ASN A 283 -19.62 12.64 -4.08
CA ASN A 283 -19.20 13.97 -4.56
C ASN A 283 -17.76 13.87 -5.10
N PRO A 284 -17.53 14.29 -6.34
CA PRO A 284 -16.57 13.58 -7.18
C PRO A 284 -15.11 13.94 -6.83
N PRO A 285 -14.17 13.00 -7.03
CA PRO A 285 -12.73 13.29 -7.18
C PRO A 285 -12.39 14.24 -8.35
N ARG A 286 -13.40 14.92 -8.94
CA ARG A 286 -13.22 15.99 -9.92
C ARG A 286 -12.73 17.28 -9.27
N LEU A 287 -13.15 17.65 -8.06
CA LEU A 287 -12.59 18.83 -7.38
C LEU A 287 -11.09 18.65 -7.11
N SER A 288 -10.63 17.44 -6.75
CA SER A 288 -9.20 17.14 -6.57
C SER A 288 -8.43 17.02 -7.89
N SER A 289 -9.04 16.52 -8.97
CA SER A 289 -8.36 16.40 -10.28
C SER A 289 -8.36 17.69 -11.12
N LEU A 290 -9.40 18.53 -11.04
CA LEU A 290 -9.41 19.88 -11.64
C LEU A 290 -8.46 20.81 -10.86
N SER A 291 -8.48 20.77 -9.53
CA SER A 291 -7.54 21.56 -8.72
C SER A 291 -6.10 21.10 -8.96
N SER A 292 -5.82 19.79 -8.92
CA SER A 292 -4.47 19.26 -9.25
C SER A 292 -4.05 19.58 -10.68
N GLY A 293 -4.97 19.50 -11.65
CA GLY A 293 -4.72 19.86 -13.04
C GLY A 293 -4.44 21.35 -13.26
N HIS A 294 -5.01 22.24 -12.44
CA HIS A 294 -4.73 23.68 -12.45
C HIS A 294 -3.46 24.04 -11.67
N VAL A 295 -3.23 23.42 -10.51
CA VAL A 295 -2.06 23.60 -9.65
C VAL A 295 -0.77 23.12 -10.33
N PHE A 296 -0.83 22.02 -11.09
CA PHE A 296 0.31 21.48 -11.85
C PHE A 296 0.34 21.91 -13.33
N LYS A 297 -0.29 23.04 -13.71
CA LYS A 297 -0.01 23.63 -15.03
C LYS A 297 1.42 24.15 -15.04
N SER A 298 2.34 23.28 -15.45
CA SER A 298 3.68 23.65 -15.89
C SER A 298 3.55 24.60 -17.08
N SER A 299 3.52 25.90 -16.82
CA SER A 299 3.61 26.97 -17.82
C SER A 299 4.94 26.92 -18.59
N ASN A 300 5.95 26.27 -18.02
CA ASN A 300 7.29 26.12 -18.60
C ASN A 300 7.53 24.76 -19.29
N ARG A 301 6.68 24.38 -20.25
CA ARG A 301 7.10 23.41 -21.27
C ARG A 301 7.37 24.16 -22.57
N LYS A 302 8.66 24.30 -22.93
CA LYS A 302 9.08 24.65 -24.31
C LYS A 302 8.19 23.85 -25.27
N ARG A 303 7.39 24.54 -26.09
CA ARG A 303 6.60 23.89 -27.14
C ARG A 303 7.59 23.14 -28.03
N ARG A 304 7.64 21.81 -27.90
CA ARG A 304 8.39 20.97 -28.84
C ARG A 304 7.66 21.06 -30.17
N GLU A 305 8.30 21.65 -31.18
CA GLU A 305 7.82 21.74 -32.55
C GLU A 305 7.87 20.34 -33.22
N GLY A 306 7.02 19.44 -32.76
CA GLY A 306 6.89 18.11 -33.36
C GLY A 306 5.86 18.13 -34.49
N LYS A 307 6.22 17.57 -35.66
CA LYS A 307 5.25 17.28 -36.73
C LYS A 307 4.16 16.34 -36.20
N SER A 308 2.91 16.57 -36.59
CA SER A 308 1.80 15.71 -36.16
C SER A 308 1.91 14.32 -36.78
N VAL A 309 1.44 13.28 -36.07
CA VAL A 309 1.45 11.91 -36.61
C VAL A 309 0.64 11.82 -37.92
N ALA A 310 -0.48 12.54 -38.03
CA ALA A 310 -1.28 12.57 -39.24
C ALA A 310 -0.53 13.16 -40.44
N THR A 311 0.26 14.21 -40.23
CA THR A 311 1.12 14.78 -41.29
C THR A 311 2.24 13.81 -41.70
N ILE A 312 2.78 13.05 -40.76
CA ILE A 312 3.82 12.04 -41.03
C ILE A 312 3.24 10.89 -41.87
N LEU A 313 2.06 10.38 -41.49
CA LEU A 313 1.40 9.28 -42.19
C LEU A 313 0.98 9.65 -43.62
N ARG A 314 0.52 10.89 -43.84
CA ARG A 314 0.21 11.37 -45.21
C ARG A 314 1.45 11.53 -46.08
N ALA A 315 2.58 11.93 -45.51
CA ALA A 315 3.82 12.09 -46.25
C ALA A 315 4.52 10.76 -46.55
N SER A 316 4.25 9.70 -45.78
CA SER A 316 4.95 8.43 -45.90
C SER A 316 4.45 7.55 -47.05
N PRO A 317 5.33 7.02 -47.92
CA PRO A 317 4.94 6.21 -49.08
C PRO A 317 4.47 4.79 -48.73
N GLN A 318 4.62 4.38 -47.48
CA GLN A 318 4.19 3.07 -46.96
C GLN A 318 2.69 3.00 -46.65
N PHE A 319 2.01 4.16 -46.64
CA PHE A 319 0.59 4.27 -46.31
C PHE A 319 -0.19 4.76 -47.53
N HIS A 320 -1.34 4.15 -47.76
CA HIS A 320 -2.33 4.59 -48.74
C HIS A 320 -3.46 5.30 -48.00
N VAL A 321 -3.75 6.54 -48.39
CA VAL A 321 -4.77 7.37 -47.76
C VAL A 321 -6.05 7.27 -48.57
N ILE A 322 -7.10 6.74 -47.96
CA ILE A 322 -8.43 6.58 -48.57
C ILE A 322 -9.38 7.53 -47.83
N SER A 323 -10.12 8.34 -48.59
CA SER A 323 -11.20 9.19 -48.08
C SER A 323 -12.55 8.52 -48.30
N GLY A 324 -13.50 8.73 -47.38
CA GLY A 324 -14.88 8.27 -47.56
C GLY A 324 -15.15 6.85 -47.07
N VAL A 325 -14.29 6.31 -46.19
CA VAL A 325 -14.50 4.98 -45.58
C VAL A 325 -15.46 5.11 -44.40
N ASP A 326 -16.43 4.20 -44.26
CA ASP A 326 -17.31 4.20 -43.09
C ASP A 326 -16.50 3.91 -41.82
N TRP A 327 -16.83 4.60 -40.72
CA TRP A 327 -16.15 4.42 -39.44
C TRP A 327 -16.21 2.96 -38.98
N LEU A 328 -17.33 2.28 -39.21
CA LEU A 328 -17.52 0.90 -38.78
C LEU A 328 -16.60 -0.06 -39.55
N GLU A 329 -16.45 0.11 -40.87
CA GLU A 329 -15.51 -0.65 -41.69
C GLU A 329 -14.06 -0.45 -41.22
N ALA A 330 -13.68 0.80 -40.94
CA ALA A 330 -12.35 1.14 -40.44
C ALA A 330 -12.08 0.54 -39.04
N ALA A 331 -13.07 0.57 -38.15
CA ALA A 331 -12.99 0.05 -36.79
C ALA A 331 -12.91 -1.49 -36.76
N GLN A 332 -13.70 -2.15 -37.61
CA GLN A 332 -13.66 -3.60 -37.75
C GLN A 332 -12.33 -4.08 -38.36
N SER A 333 -11.83 -3.39 -39.39
CA SER A 333 -10.51 -3.66 -39.97
C SER A 333 -9.39 -3.59 -38.91
N LEU A 334 -9.46 -2.60 -38.02
CA LEU A 334 -8.52 -2.43 -36.92
C LEU A 334 -8.57 -3.60 -35.93
N LEU A 335 -9.77 -4.10 -35.60
CA LEU A 335 -9.96 -5.24 -34.71
C LEU A 335 -9.43 -6.56 -35.29
N ILE A 336 -9.68 -6.78 -36.59
CA ILE A 336 -9.13 -7.93 -37.33
C ILE A 336 -7.59 -7.89 -37.30
N GLN A 337 -7.00 -6.74 -37.62
CA GLN A 337 -5.54 -6.55 -37.58
C GLN A 337 -4.96 -6.74 -36.17
N ALA A 338 -5.69 -6.32 -35.14
CA ALA A 338 -5.29 -6.52 -33.75
C ALA A 338 -5.28 -8.01 -33.38
N HIS A 339 -6.32 -8.76 -33.75
CA HIS A 339 -6.43 -10.20 -33.52
C HIS A 339 -5.30 -10.94 -34.25
N ASP A 340 -5.11 -10.68 -35.55
CA ASP A 340 -4.04 -11.25 -36.37
C ASP A 340 -2.66 -10.99 -35.75
N ALA A 341 -2.37 -9.74 -35.37
CA ALA A 341 -1.09 -9.37 -34.79
C ALA A 341 -0.81 -10.09 -33.45
N MET A 342 -1.83 -10.23 -32.59
CA MET A 342 -1.69 -10.93 -31.32
C MET A 342 -1.53 -12.44 -31.50
N THR A 343 -2.28 -13.05 -32.42
CA THR A 343 -2.15 -14.47 -32.79
C THR A 343 -0.76 -14.77 -33.35
N LEU A 344 -0.23 -13.91 -34.23
CA LEU A 344 1.14 -14.04 -34.74
C LEU A 344 2.21 -13.99 -33.65
N ILE A 345 2.03 -13.16 -32.60
CA ILE A 345 2.96 -13.10 -31.46
C ILE A 345 2.91 -14.40 -30.63
N ILE A 346 1.73 -14.98 -30.44
CA ILE A 346 1.55 -16.25 -29.73
C ILE A 346 2.27 -17.36 -30.49
N HIS A 347 2.07 -17.45 -31.81
CA HIS A 347 2.76 -18.41 -32.66
C HIS A 347 4.27 -18.18 -32.71
N ARG A 348 4.73 -16.93 -32.80
CA ARG A 348 6.18 -16.60 -32.82
C ARG A 348 6.88 -16.99 -31.51
N LYS A 349 6.15 -17.04 -30.40
CA LYS A 349 6.63 -17.56 -29.11
C LYS A 349 6.55 -19.08 -28.97
N ASN A 350 6.13 -19.78 -30.03
CA ASN A 350 5.91 -21.23 -30.07
C ASN A 350 4.93 -21.70 -28.99
N ILE A 351 3.85 -20.94 -28.76
CA ILE A 351 2.79 -21.33 -27.84
C ILE A 351 1.61 -21.88 -28.66
N THR A 352 1.55 -23.20 -28.83
CA THR A 352 0.54 -23.88 -29.67
C THR A 352 -0.75 -24.22 -28.93
N PHE A 353 -0.71 -24.21 -27.60
CA PHE A 353 -1.82 -24.63 -26.73
C PHE A 353 -2.71 -23.48 -26.25
N PHE A 354 -2.46 -22.24 -26.70
CA PHE A 354 -3.35 -21.11 -26.47
C PHE A 354 -4.01 -20.70 -27.78
N SER A 355 -5.33 -20.57 -27.74
CA SER A 355 -6.15 -19.95 -28.77
C SER A 355 -6.61 -18.57 -28.31
N LEU A 356 -6.64 -17.63 -29.26
CA LEU A 356 -7.23 -16.31 -29.05
C LEU A 356 -8.58 -16.27 -29.76
N ASP A 357 -9.65 -16.14 -28.99
CA ASP A 357 -11.01 -16.06 -29.52
C ASP A 357 -11.25 -14.66 -30.13
N TYR A 358 -12.28 -14.48 -30.97
CA TYR A 358 -12.59 -13.18 -31.62
C TYR A 358 -13.08 -12.10 -30.64
N ASN A 359 -13.48 -12.50 -29.42
CA ASN A 359 -13.74 -11.61 -28.27
C ASN A 359 -12.48 -11.31 -27.43
N PHE A 360 -11.29 -11.65 -27.93
CA PHE A 360 -9.99 -11.46 -27.28
C PHE A 360 -9.81 -12.22 -25.95
N ASN A 361 -10.59 -13.27 -25.72
CA ASN A 361 -10.37 -14.20 -24.62
C ASN A 361 -9.23 -15.18 -24.98
N LEU A 362 -8.45 -15.59 -23.99
CA LEU A 362 -7.30 -16.48 -24.19
C LEU A 362 -7.63 -17.79 -23.51
N THR A 363 -7.92 -18.80 -24.30
CA THR A 363 -8.37 -20.13 -23.88
C THR A 363 -7.23 -21.12 -24.08
N HIS A 364 -7.07 -22.06 -23.15
CA HIS A 364 -6.09 -23.15 -23.29
C HIS A 364 -6.79 -24.39 -23.84
N THR A 365 -6.17 -25.05 -24.82
CA THR A 365 -6.74 -26.27 -25.42
C THR A 365 -6.56 -27.49 -24.54
N LYS A 366 -5.57 -27.46 -23.64
CA LYS A 366 -5.22 -28.57 -22.74
C LYS A 366 -4.73 -28.07 -21.38
N ILE A 367 -4.77 -28.93 -20.36
CA ILE A 367 -4.16 -28.64 -19.07
C ILE A 367 -2.64 -28.52 -19.24
N LEU A 368 -2.10 -27.37 -18.82
CA LEU A 368 -0.69 -27.02 -19.04
C LEU A 368 0.23 -27.59 -17.95
N SER A 369 1.35 -28.17 -18.37
CA SER A 369 2.48 -28.54 -17.49
C SER A 369 3.14 -27.31 -16.87
N THR A 370 3.97 -27.49 -15.83
CA THR A 370 4.69 -26.36 -15.20
C THR A 370 5.66 -25.68 -16.17
N LYS A 371 6.26 -26.42 -17.11
CA LYS A 371 7.13 -25.90 -18.17
C LYS A 371 6.33 -25.05 -19.17
N GLU A 372 5.22 -25.58 -19.66
CA GLU A 372 4.32 -24.87 -20.58
C GLU A 372 3.74 -23.61 -19.93
N ARG A 373 3.30 -23.67 -18.67
CA ARG A 373 2.84 -22.49 -17.90
C ARG A 373 3.93 -21.43 -17.77
N LYS A 374 5.19 -21.81 -17.59
CA LYS A 374 6.31 -20.85 -17.50
C LYS A 374 6.60 -20.22 -18.86
N GLN A 375 6.57 -21.02 -19.93
CA GLN A 375 6.79 -20.55 -21.30
C GLN A 375 5.67 -19.63 -21.79
N SER A 376 4.42 -19.94 -21.44
CA SER A 376 3.23 -19.25 -21.92
C SER A 376 2.88 -17.97 -21.16
N ARG A 377 3.65 -17.61 -20.13
CA ARG A 377 3.49 -16.34 -19.39
C ARG A 377 3.76 -15.16 -20.32
N LEU A 378 2.67 -14.54 -20.79
CA LEU A 378 2.72 -13.29 -21.53
C LEU A 378 2.86 -12.11 -20.54
N GLY A 379 3.47 -11.02 -21.01
CA GLY A 379 3.72 -9.86 -20.18
C GLY A 379 2.46 -9.02 -19.95
N LYS A 380 2.45 -8.20 -18.89
CA LYS A 380 1.34 -7.28 -18.58
C LYS A 380 0.95 -6.37 -19.76
N ALA A 381 1.93 -5.95 -20.58
CA ALA A 381 1.67 -5.10 -21.75
C ALA A 381 0.81 -5.79 -22.82
N PHE A 382 1.05 -7.08 -23.09
CA PHE A 382 0.26 -7.85 -24.05
C PHE A 382 -1.18 -7.97 -23.57
N HIS A 383 -1.39 -8.37 -22.32
CA HIS A 383 -2.73 -8.49 -21.76
C HIS A 383 -3.45 -7.15 -21.65
N LEU A 384 -2.76 -6.07 -21.29
CA LEU A 384 -3.35 -4.73 -21.24
C LEU A 384 -3.88 -4.29 -22.61
N VAL A 385 -3.13 -4.56 -23.68
CA VAL A 385 -3.55 -4.23 -25.05
C VAL A 385 -4.73 -5.10 -25.48
N ARG A 386 -4.70 -6.39 -25.16
CA ARG A 386 -5.79 -7.34 -25.40
C ARG A 386 -7.09 -6.91 -24.72
N GLU A 387 -7.06 -6.52 -23.45
CA GLU A 387 -8.26 -6.06 -22.74
C GLU A 387 -8.81 -4.74 -23.28
N LEU A 388 -7.95 -3.84 -23.76
CA LEU A 388 -8.38 -2.59 -24.40
C LEU A 388 -8.96 -2.84 -25.81
N ALA A 389 -8.41 -3.80 -26.55
CA ALA A 389 -9.00 -4.28 -27.80
C ALA A 389 -10.37 -4.94 -27.55
N LYS A 390 -10.51 -5.72 -26.48
CA LYS A 390 -11.80 -6.29 -26.02
C LYS A 390 -12.83 -5.20 -25.70
N PHE A 391 -12.42 -4.14 -24.98
CA PHE A 391 -13.29 -2.99 -24.73
C PHE A 391 -13.76 -2.33 -26.03
N PHE A 392 -12.84 -2.12 -26.97
CA PHE A 392 -13.16 -1.51 -28.26
C PHE A 392 -14.05 -2.43 -29.12
N LYS A 393 -13.81 -3.74 -29.11
CA LYS A 393 -14.64 -4.76 -29.77
C LYS A 393 -16.09 -4.66 -29.33
N TYR A 394 -16.37 -4.57 -28.04
CA TYR A 394 -17.74 -4.46 -27.55
C TYR A 394 -18.43 -3.16 -27.97
N ILE A 395 -17.70 -2.05 -28.10
CA ILE A 395 -18.25 -0.81 -28.68
C ILE A 395 -18.56 -1.00 -30.17
N VAL A 396 -17.68 -1.64 -30.93
CA VAL A 396 -17.95 -1.89 -32.35
C VAL A 396 -19.11 -2.86 -32.54
N ASP A 397 -19.23 -3.88 -31.70
CA ASP A 397 -20.33 -4.85 -31.72
C ASP A 397 -21.68 -4.21 -31.44
N THR A 398 -21.77 -3.21 -30.55
CA THR A 398 -23.04 -2.48 -30.34
C THR A 398 -23.44 -1.69 -31.58
N HIS A 399 -22.48 -1.07 -32.26
CA HIS A 399 -22.74 -0.37 -33.52
C HIS A 399 -23.15 -1.35 -34.64
N ILE A 400 -22.51 -2.53 -34.73
CA ILE A 400 -22.89 -3.59 -35.68
C ILE A 400 -24.30 -4.09 -35.39
N ALA A 401 -24.61 -4.40 -34.12
CA ALA A 401 -25.91 -4.90 -33.73
C ALA A 401 -27.03 -3.87 -33.98
N TYR A 402 -26.74 -2.57 -33.81
CA TYR A 402 -27.66 -1.50 -34.17
C TYR A 402 -27.86 -1.40 -35.70
N ARG A 403 -26.78 -1.50 -36.50
CA ARG A 403 -26.84 -1.49 -37.97
C ARG A 403 -27.62 -2.68 -38.53
N LEU A 404 -27.48 -3.86 -37.93
CA LEU A 404 -28.19 -5.09 -38.29
C LEU A 404 -29.63 -5.12 -37.76
N LEU A 405 -30.09 -4.08 -37.07
CA LEU A 405 -31.43 -3.99 -36.47
C LEU A 405 -31.70 -5.08 -35.42
N LEU A 406 -30.64 -5.61 -34.78
CA LEU A 406 -30.76 -6.54 -33.65
C LEU A 406 -31.11 -5.82 -32.35
N ILE A 407 -30.74 -4.53 -32.26
CA ILE A 407 -30.93 -3.69 -31.08
C ILE A 407 -31.59 -2.38 -31.50
N GLU A 408 -32.57 -1.91 -30.72
CA GLU A 408 -33.22 -0.61 -30.92
C GLU A 408 -32.34 0.56 -30.50
N TYR A 409 -32.64 1.76 -31.00
CA TYR A 409 -31.84 2.97 -30.72
C TYR A 409 -31.65 3.29 -29.22
N PRO A 410 -32.68 3.21 -28.35
CA PRO A 410 -32.50 3.47 -26.92
C PRO A 410 -31.55 2.45 -26.24
N THR A 411 -31.73 1.15 -26.53
CA THR A 411 -30.88 0.07 -26.01
C THR A 411 -29.44 0.17 -26.53
N PHE A 412 -29.25 0.64 -27.76
CA PHE A 412 -27.92 0.94 -28.33
C PHE A 412 -27.20 2.02 -27.51
N LEU A 413 -27.87 3.14 -27.21
CA LEU A 413 -27.24 4.23 -26.45
C LEU A 413 -26.93 3.83 -25.00
N VAL A 414 -27.89 3.19 -24.33
CA VAL A 414 -27.69 2.65 -22.98
C VAL A 414 -26.58 1.60 -22.95
N GLY A 415 -26.45 0.79 -24.01
CA GLY A 415 -25.39 -0.18 -24.16
C GLY A 415 -23.99 0.45 -24.17
N ILE A 416 -23.77 1.50 -24.97
CA ILE A 416 -22.47 2.21 -24.99
C ILE A 416 -22.20 2.87 -23.63
N TYR A 417 -23.20 3.52 -23.04
CA TYR A 417 -23.10 4.13 -21.72
C TYR A 417 -22.70 3.10 -20.64
N HIS A 418 -23.36 1.94 -20.63
CA HIS A 418 -23.08 0.83 -19.73
C HIS A 418 -21.65 0.30 -19.89
N LEU A 419 -21.14 0.17 -21.12
CA LEU A 419 -19.75 -0.28 -21.36
C LEU A 419 -18.73 0.64 -20.70
N PHE A 420 -18.90 1.96 -20.80
CA PHE A 420 -17.98 2.90 -20.18
C PHE A 420 -18.04 2.84 -18.64
N LEU A 421 -19.23 2.76 -18.04
CA LEU A 421 -19.38 2.64 -16.59
C LEU A 421 -18.77 1.34 -16.04
N ASN A 422 -18.96 0.24 -16.78
CA ASN A 422 -18.62 -1.11 -16.37
C ASN A 422 -17.38 -1.67 -17.07
N ILE A 423 -16.49 -0.79 -17.57
CA ILE A 423 -15.24 -1.21 -18.21
C ILE A 423 -14.43 -2.19 -17.35
N GLY A 424 -14.43 -1.99 -16.02
CA GLY A 424 -13.76 -2.87 -15.07
C GLY A 424 -14.30 -4.30 -15.07
N THR A 425 -15.63 -4.47 -14.99
CA THR A 425 -16.28 -5.79 -14.89
C THR A 425 -16.33 -6.49 -16.24
N VAL A 426 -16.62 -5.74 -17.32
CA VAL A 426 -16.78 -6.27 -18.68
C VAL A 426 -15.46 -6.77 -19.28
N THR A 427 -14.33 -6.17 -18.92
CA THR A 427 -13.00 -6.57 -19.45
C THR A 427 -12.11 -7.25 -18.41
N SER A 428 -11.78 -6.55 -17.31
CA SER A 428 -10.70 -6.83 -16.34
C SER A 428 -9.36 -6.08 -16.57
N VAL A 429 -9.35 -4.96 -17.31
CA VAL A 429 -8.16 -4.10 -17.54
C VAL A 429 -7.38 -3.78 -16.25
N TYR A 430 -8.07 -3.60 -15.12
CA TYR A 430 -7.46 -3.25 -13.83
C TYR A 430 -6.47 -4.30 -13.30
N ARG A 431 -6.59 -5.58 -13.70
CA ARG A 431 -5.66 -6.65 -13.30
C ARG A 431 -4.25 -6.39 -13.82
N TYR A 432 -4.13 -5.84 -15.02
CA TYR A 432 -2.84 -5.59 -15.68
C TYR A 432 -2.30 -4.19 -15.41
N LYS A 433 -3.18 -3.21 -15.13
CA LYS A 433 -2.80 -1.87 -14.68
C LYS A 433 -3.80 -1.29 -13.67
N TYR A 434 -3.53 -1.51 -12.38
CA TYR A 434 -4.41 -1.08 -11.29
C TYR A 434 -4.63 0.45 -11.22
N LYS A 435 -3.71 1.27 -11.75
CA LYS A 435 -3.88 2.74 -11.77
C LYS A 435 -5.17 3.17 -12.51
N ILE A 436 -5.69 2.37 -13.44
CA ILE A 436 -6.99 2.64 -14.10
C ILE A 436 -8.17 2.69 -13.12
N SER A 437 -8.04 2.11 -11.92
CA SER A 437 -9.07 2.16 -10.88
C SER A 437 -9.45 3.60 -10.51
N SER A 438 -8.54 4.56 -10.66
CA SER A 438 -8.86 5.98 -10.48
C SER A 438 -9.87 6.47 -11.53
N GLN A 439 -9.67 6.13 -12.81
CA GLN A 439 -10.62 6.44 -13.88
C GLN A 439 -11.94 5.69 -13.71
N ILE A 440 -11.91 4.40 -13.34
CA ILE A 440 -13.14 3.62 -13.10
C ILE A 440 -14.00 4.26 -11.99
N LYS A 441 -13.37 4.73 -10.91
CA LYS A 441 -14.07 5.48 -9.85
C LYS A 441 -14.67 6.78 -10.39
N GLN A 442 -13.95 7.54 -11.22
CA GLN A 442 -14.47 8.75 -11.86
C GLN A 442 -15.66 8.47 -12.79
N LEU A 443 -15.59 7.40 -13.57
CA LEU A 443 -16.67 6.98 -14.47
C LEU A 443 -17.94 6.62 -13.69
N LYS A 444 -17.81 5.82 -12.62
CA LYS A 444 -18.94 5.47 -11.75
C LYS A 444 -19.54 6.68 -11.03
N ALA A 445 -18.71 7.60 -10.53
CA ALA A 445 -19.17 8.83 -9.90
C ALA A 445 -19.98 9.70 -10.89
N LEU A 446 -19.55 9.78 -12.15
CA LEU A 446 -20.33 10.48 -13.19
C LEU A 446 -21.61 9.75 -13.55
N GLY A 447 -21.59 8.42 -13.58
CA GLY A 447 -22.79 7.64 -13.80
C GLY A 447 -23.87 7.90 -12.74
N LEU A 448 -23.45 8.07 -11.48
CA LEU A 448 -24.33 8.45 -10.38
C LEU A 448 -24.88 9.88 -10.55
N LEU A 449 -24.03 10.83 -10.95
CA LEU A 449 -24.45 12.22 -11.21
C LEU A 449 -25.47 12.33 -12.34
N CYS A 450 -25.40 11.45 -13.35
CA CYS A 450 -26.31 11.44 -14.48
C CYS A 450 -27.68 10.79 -14.16
N ASN A 451 -27.94 10.31 -12.94
CA ASN A 451 -29.22 9.71 -12.51
C ASN A 451 -29.81 8.69 -13.52
N GLY A 452 -28.96 7.85 -14.12
CA GLY A 452 -29.40 6.83 -15.09
C GLY A 452 -29.66 7.35 -16.51
N THR A 453 -29.52 8.65 -16.78
CA THR A 453 -29.58 9.18 -18.16
C THR A 453 -28.38 8.69 -18.98
N PRO A 454 -28.58 8.15 -20.21
CA PRO A 454 -27.51 7.54 -21.01
C PRO A 454 -26.62 8.58 -21.71
N PHE A 455 -25.97 9.44 -20.91
CA PHE A 455 -25.06 10.48 -21.38
C PHE A 455 -23.59 9.98 -21.34
N TYR A 456 -23.15 9.32 -22.42
CA TYR A 456 -21.81 8.70 -22.44
C TYR A 456 -20.67 9.66 -22.75
N HIS A 457 -20.93 10.84 -23.32
CA HIS A 457 -19.86 11.73 -23.81
C HIS A 457 -18.81 12.08 -22.73
N PRO A 458 -19.19 12.45 -21.49
CA PRO A 458 -18.22 12.70 -20.43
C PRO A 458 -17.33 11.49 -20.08
N LEU A 459 -17.92 10.30 -20.14
CA LEU A 459 -17.25 9.04 -19.84
C LEU A 459 -16.22 8.71 -20.93
N HIS A 460 -16.60 8.92 -22.19
CA HIS A 460 -15.72 8.75 -23.34
C HIS A 460 -14.50 9.68 -23.25
N CYS A 461 -14.69 10.95 -22.91
CA CYS A 461 -13.58 11.91 -22.77
C CYS A 461 -12.54 11.47 -21.72
N ILE A 462 -12.98 11.01 -20.55
CA ILE A 462 -12.08 10.48 -19.50
C ILE A 462 -11.27 9.30 -20.03
N MET A 463 -11.93 8.39 -20.76
CA MET A 463 -11.25 7.23 -21.34
C MET A 463 -10.26 7.63 -22.44
N ASN A 464 -10.60 8.61 -23.27
CA ASN A 464 -9.70 9.11 -24.32
C ASN A 464 -8.45 9.78 -23.73
N ASP A 465 -8.60 10.56 -22.66
CA ASP A 465 -7.47 11.15 -21.92
C ASP A 465 -6.59 10.08 -21.27
N TYR A 466 -7.20 9.03 -20.71
CA TYR A 466 -6.47 7.88 -20.21
C TYR A 466 -5.66 7.18 -21.31
N LEU A 467 -6.28 6.89 -22.45
CA LEU A 467 -5.62 6.26 -23.60
C LEU A 467 -4.52 7.16 -24.20
N ARG A 468 -4.69 8.48 -24.16
CA ARG A 468 -3.67 9.45 -24.57
C ARG A 468 -2.41 9.33 -23.73
N GLY A 469 -2.54 9.22 -22.40
CA GLY A 469 -1.41 9.00 -21.49
C GLY A 469 -0.83 7.59 -21.58
N LEU A 470 -1.66 6.59 -21.92
CA LEU A 470 -1.25 5.19 -21.98
C LEU A 470 -0.50 4.83 -23.28
N SER A 471 -0.87 5.44 -24.40
CA SER A 471 -0.30 5.16 -25.73
C SER A 471 1.23 5.14 -25.76
N PRO A 472 1.97 6.20 -25.33
CA PRO A 472 3.43 6.20 -25.37
C PRO A 472 4.07 5.18 -24.42
N LEU A 473 3.41 4.86 -23.29
CA LEU A 473 3.89 3.86 -22.35
C LEU A 473 3.83 2.45 -22.96
N LEU A 474 2.70 2.13 -23.60
CA LEU A 474 2.51 0.84 -24.25
C LEU A 474 3.38 0.70 -25.50
N GLU A 475 3.57 1.76 -26.26
CA GLU A 475 4.53 1.77 -27.38
C GLU A 475 5.93 1.37 -26.91
N ALA A 476 6.42 1.97 -25.81
CA ALA A 476 7.73 1.63 -25.24
C ALA A 476 7.80 0.20 -24.68
N TYR A 477 6.72 -0.33 -24.10
CA TYR A 477 6.71 -1.69 -23.58
C TYR A 477 6.61 -2.74 -24.68
N LEU A 478 5.78 -2.48 -25.69
CA LEU A 478 5.60 -3.36 -26.83
C LEU A 478 6.81 -3.31 -27.75
N SER A 479 7.47 -2.17 -27.95
CA SER A 479 8.72 -2.12 -28.73
C SER A 479 9.80 -3.02 -28.12
N ARG A 480 9.98 -2.99 -26.80
CA ARG A 480 10.89 -3.90 -26.08
C ARG A 480 10.45 -5.35 -26.10
N LEU A 481 9.14 -5.61 -26.12
CA LEU A 481 8.62 -6.97 -26.29
C LEU A 481 8.94 -7.49 -27.70
N LEU A 482 8.62 -6.70 -28.72
CA LEU A 482 8.79 -7.02 -30.13
C LEU A 482 10.27 -7.20 -30.48
N ALA A 483 11.15 -6.32 -29.98
CA ALA A 483 12.60 -6.44 -30.17
C ALA A 483 13.14 -7.77 -29.62
N ARG A 484 12.65 -8.23 -28.46
CA ARG A 484 13.02 -9.53 -27.88
C ARG A 484 12.42 -10.71 -28.63
N THR A 485 11.17 -10.62 -29.09
CA THR A 485 10.53 -11.71 -29.85
C THR A 485 11.05 -11.83 -31.28
N ALA A 486 11.54 -10.73 -31.85
CA ALA A 486 12.15 -10.70 -33.17
C ALA A 486 13.61 -11.19 -33.16
N GLY A 487 14.22 -11.38 -31.98
CA GLY A 487 15.64 -11.76 -31.86
C GLY A 487 16.61 -10.62 -32.21
N ILE A 488 16.11 -9.38 -32.35
CA ILE A 488 16.92 -8.19 -32.63
C ILE A 488 17.74 -7.79 -31.38
N VAL A 489 17.14 -8.00 -30.20
CA VAL A 489 17.77 -7.73 -28.91
C VAL A 489 17.76 -9.04 -28.13
N ASP A 490 18.95 -9.57 -27.86
CA ASP A 490 19.12 -10.70 -26.96
C ASP A 490 18.45 -10.42 -25.62
N LYS A 491 18.01 -11.49 -24.94
CA LYS A 491 17.39 -11.43 -23.62
C LYS A 491 18.45 -11.00 -22.58
N GLU A 492 18.77 -9.70 -22.57
CA GLU A 492 19.81 -9.03 -21.79
C GLU A 492 21.17 -9.76 -21.87
N SER A 493 22.14 -9.18 -22.59
CA SER A 493 23.54 -9.59 -22.44
C SER A 493 23.89 -9.65 -20.95
N ARG A 494 24.65 -10.66 -20.51
CA ARG A 494 25.14 -10.79 -19.12
C ARG A 494 25.81 -9.51 -18.56
N ASN A 495 26.10 -8.53 -19.42
CA ASN A 495 26.83 -7.29 -19.16
C ASN A 495 25.98 -6.10 -18.70
N SER A 496 24.65 -6.20 -18.57
CA SER A 496 23.88 -5.09 -17.97
C SER A 496 24.00 -5.11 -16.44
N SER A 497 24.61 -4.07 -15.86
CA SER A 497 24.76 -3.92 -14.42
C SER A 497 23.37 -3.86 -13.75
N LYS A 498 23.04 -4.85 -12.92
CA LYS A 498 21.76 -4.90 -12.21
C LYS A 498 21.78 -3.90 -11.06
N ARG A 499 20.74 -3.07 -10.96
CA ARG A 499 20.54 -2.18 -9.80
C ARG A 499 20.48 -3.00 -8.52
N VAL A 500 21.23 -2.58 -7.50
CA VAL A 500 21.18 -3.18 -6.16
C VAL A 500 19.85 -2.82 -5.49
N THR A 501 19.03 -3.83 -5.20
CA THR A 501 17.78 -3.69 -4.46
C THR A 501 18.00 -4.04 -2.98
N GLN A 502 17.02 -3.75 -2.13
CA GLN A 502 17.07 -4.04 -0.68
C GLN A 502 17.42 -5.50 -0.37
N GLN A 503 16.99 -6.47 -1.20
CA GLN A 503 17.33 -7.89 -1.01
C GLN A 503 18.84 -8.16 -1.06
N ARG A 504 19.59 -7.37 -1.84
CA ARG A 504 21.03 -7.55 -2.07
C ARG A 504 21.89 -6.43 -1.47
N SER A 505 21.30 -5.47 -0.75
CA SER A 505 22.05 -4.32 -0.23
C SER A 505 23.15 -4.76 0.74
N LEU A 506 22.80 -5.54 1.76
CA LEU A 506 23.76 -6.05 2.75
C LEU A 506 24.80 -6.98 2.10
N THR A 507 24.37 -7.87 1.21
CA THR A 507 25.30 -8.81 0.55
C THR A 507 26.29 -8.06 -0.34
N ASN A 508 25.84 -7.01 -1.01
CA ASN A 508 26.70 -6.19 -1.85
C ASN A 508 27.65 -5.33 -0.99
N GLN A 509 27.18 -4.75 0.12
CA GLN A 509 28.06 -4.04 1.07
C GLN A 509 29.17 -4.95 1.61
N ILE A 510 28.84 -6.17 2.02
CA ILE A 510 29.83 -7.16 2.50
C ILE A 510 30.77 -7.58 1.36
N TRP A 511 30.26 -7.72 0.13
CA TRP A 511 31.08 -8.05 -1.05
C TRP A 511 32.05 -6.92 -1.42
N GLU A 512 31.57 -5.67 -1.42
CA GLU A 512 32.39 -4.47 -1.65
C GLU A 512 33.46 -4.31 -0.56
N GLN A 513 33.09 -4.51 0.71
CA GLN A 513 34.05 -4.55 1.81
C GLN A 513 35.10 -5.64 1.57
N ARG A 514 34.70 -6.89 1.34
CA ARG A 514 35.63 -8.00 1.09
C ARG A 514 36.60 -7.68 -0.05
N ASN A 515 36.12 -7.13 -1.17
CA ASN A 515 36.96 -6.77 -2.29
C ASN A 515 37.94 -5.63 -1.97
N ARG A 516 37.56 -4.65 -1.15
CA ARG A 516 38.47 -3.61 -0.67
C ARG A 516 39.64 -4.21 0.11
N TYR A 517 39.40 -5.16 1.01
CA TYR A 517 40.47 -5.80 1.78
C TYR A 517 41.29 -6.79 0.95
N ILE A 518 40.70 -7.48 -0.02
CA ILE A 518 41.47 -8.26 -1.02
C ILE A 518 42.42 -7.32 -1.79
N GLY A 519 41.92 -6.16 -2.23
CA GLY A 519 42.75 -5.16 -2.92
C GLY A 519 43.91 -4.67 -2.07
N ARG A 520 43.68 -4.40 -0.77
CA ARG A 520 44.73 -4.03 0.20
C ARG A 520 45.75 -5.16 0.43
N PHE A 521 45.29 -6.40 0.55
CA PHE A 521 46.18 -7.55 0.69
C PHE A 521 47.09 -7.71 -0.54
N ILE A 522 46.53 -7.56 -1.74
CA ILE A 522 47.29 -7.62 -3.00
C ILE A 522 48.25 -6.44 -3.13
N SER A 523 47.91 -5.24 -2.64
CA SER A 523 48.85 -4.11 -2.67
C SER A 523 50.05 -4.31 -1.75
N ILE A 524 49.89 -5.00 -0.62
CA ILE A 524 51.01 -5.35 0.28
C ILE A 524 51.83 -6.49 -0.34
N TYR A 525 51.17 -7.49 -0.91
CA TYR A 525 51.80 -8.65 -1.54
C TYR A 525 51.45 -8.73 -3.04
N PRO A 526 52.10 -7.94 -3.90
CA PRO A 526 51.78 -7.86 -5.33
C PRO A 526 52.03 -9.17 -6.09
N GLN A 527 52.86 -10.05 -5.52
CA GLN A 527 53.12 -11.41 -6.01
C GLN A 527 51.87 -12.31 -6.01
N PHE A 528 50.84 -11.98 -5.22
CA PHE A 528 49.61 -12.76 -5.16
C PHE A 528 48.48 -12.13 -5.99
N THR A 529 47.86 -12.93 -6.84
CA THR A 529 46.65 -12.53 -7.57
C THR A 529 45.38 -12.89 -6.79
N VAL A 530 44.23 -12.32 -7.18
CA VAL A 530 42.91 -12.59 -6.55
C VAL A 530 42.56 -14.08 -6.46
N ARG A 531 43.04 -14.90 -7.40
CA ARG A 531 42.77 -16.35 -7.46
C ARG A 531 43.80 -17.21 -6.72
N SER A 532 44.86 -16.60 -6.18
CA SER A 532 45.94 -17.31 -5.50
C SER A 532 45.43 -18.09 -4.27
N ALA A 533 46.14 -19.17 -3.92
CA ALA A 533 45.83 -19.96 -2.73
C ALA A 533 45.94 -19.11 -1.44
N MET A 534 46.95 -18.23 -1.37
CA MET A 534 47.15 -17.32 -0.24
C MET A 534 45.99 -16.34 -0.08
N THR A 535 45.46 -15.76 -1.17
CA THR A 535 44.26 -14.91 -1.08
C THR A 535 43.05 -15.70 -0.58
N LYS A 536 42.90 -16.97 -0.96
CA LYS A 536 41.81 -17.82 -0.44
C LYS A 536 41.99 -18.12 1.06
N LEU A 537 43.21 -18.40 1.51
CA LEU A 537 43.54 -18.60 2.92
C LEU A 537 43.27 -17.33 3.74
N PHE A 538 43.69 -16.16 3.25
CA PHE A 538 43.37 -14.88 3.86
C PHE A 538 41.86 -14.66 4.01
N LEU A 539 41.09 -15.00 2.97
CA LEU A 539 39.63 -14.91 3.03
C LEU A 539 39.00 -15.90 4.03
N ALA A 540 39.63 -17.05 4.27
CA ALA A 540 39.23 -17.98 5.32
C ALA A 540 39.47 -17.38 6.71
N HIS A 541 40.65 -16.78 6.96
CA HIS A 541 40.93 -16.05 8.19
C HIS A 541 39.96 -14.89 8.42
N LEU A 542 39.61 -14.11 7.39
CA LEU A 542 38.58 -13.06 7.52
C LEU A 542 37.21 -13.63 7.92
N ALA A 543 36.85 -14.80 7.40
CA ALA A 543 35.58 -15.44 7.72
C ALA A 543 35.57 -16.01 9.13
N GLU A 544 36.64 -16.67 9.55
CA GLU A 544 36.80 -17.26 10.87
C GLU A 544 36.90 -16.20 11.96
N ALA A 545 37.71 -15.16 11.77
CA ALA A 545 37.81 -14.04 12.71
C ALA A 545 36.46 -13.35 12.92
N TRP A 546 35.64 -13.22 11.87
CA TRP A 546 34.26 -12.72 11.98
C TRP A 546 33.34 -13.67 12.76
N LEU A 547 33.51 -14.99 12.63
CA LEU A 547 32.74 -15.97 13.40
C LEU A 547 33.12 -15.94 14.88
N CYS A 548 34.42 -15.90 15.20
CA CYS A 548 34.92 -15.77 16.57
C CYS A 548 34.40 -14.48 17.23
N TRP A 549 34.48 -13.35 16.51
CA TRP A 549 33.92 -12.08 16.98
C TRP A 549 32.42 -12.18 17.27
N ARG A 550 31.64 -12.84 16.39
CA ARG A 550 30.19 -13.03 16.60
C ARG A 550 29.85 -13.95 17.76
N ALA A 551 30.73 -14.89 18.09
CA ALA A 551 30.58 -15.80 19.22
C ALA A 551 31.05 -15.17 20.55
N GLY A 552 31.73 -14.01 20.51
CA GLY A 552 32.34 -13.41 21.70
C GLY A 552 33.66 -14.07 22.11
N MET A 553 34.26 -14.89 21.24
CA MET A 553 35.55 -15.54 21.49
C MET A 553 36.71 -14.65 21.02
N THR A 554 37.84 -14.74 21.70
CA THR A 554 39.09 -14.06 21.28
C THR A 554 39.71 -14.79 20.09
N TYR A 555 40.43 -14.06 19.23
CA TYR A 555 41.17 -14.60 18.08
C TYR A 555 42.68 -14.32 18.21
N ASP A 556 43.14 -14.07 19.44
CA ASP A 556 44.45 -13.49 19.71
C ASP A 556 45.60 -14.49 19.46
N GLN A 557 45.38 -15.77 19.75
CA GLN A 557 46.35 -16.84 19.50
C GLN A 557 46.67 -16.99 18.00
N ILE A 558 45.68 -16.76 17.13
CA ILE A 558 45.90 -16.85 15.69
C ILE A 558 46.48 -15.54 15.16
N TYR A 559 46.12 -14.40 15.75
CA TYR A 559 46.76 -13.13 15.44
C TYR A 559 48.26 -13.13 15.74
N SER A 560 48.71 -13.79 16.81
CA SER A 560 50.14 -13.87 17.13
C SER A 560 50.94 -14.77 16.19
N GLN A 561 50.29 -15.74 15.54
CA GLN A 561 50.92 -16.61 14.53
C GLN A 561 51.00 -15.96 13.15
N MET A 562 50.21 -14.92 12.91
CA MET A 562 50.14 -14.20 11.63
C MET A 562 51.14 -13.04 11.58
N SER A 563 51.53 -12.60 10.38
CA SER A 563 52.29 -11.36 10.25
C SER A 563 51.50 -10.16 10.80
N PRO A 564 52.16 -9.19 11.47
CA PRO A 564 51.47 -8.09 12.14
C PRO A 564 50.61 -7.26 11.18
N GLU A 565 51.11 -7.02 9.96
CA GLU A 565 50.39 -6.29 8.92
C GLU A 565 49.08 -6.97 8.49
N ILE A 566 49.09 -8.30 8.35
CA ILE A 566 47.86 -9.02 7.97
C ILE A 566 46.92 -9.10 9.17
N ALA A 567 47.44 -9.28 10.40
CA ALA A 567 46.63 -9.25 11.61
C ALA A 567 45.91 -7.89 11.77
N ASP A 568 46.56 -6.77 11.46
CA ASP A 568 45.96 -5.43 11.44
C ASP A 568 44.85 -5.33 10.39
N LEU A 569 45.07 -5.85 9.18
CA LEU A 569 44.03 -5.90 8.14
C LEU A 569 42.81 -6.73 8.55
N VAL A 570 43.02 -7.88 9.18
CA VAL A 570 41.93 -8.75 9.67
C VAL A 570 41.17 -8.04 10.79
N ARG A 571 41.87 -7.42 11.75
CA ARG A 571 41.23 -6.64 12.83
C ARG A 571 40.42 -5.47 12.29
N ALA A 572 40.96 -4.71 11.33
CA ALA A 572 40.24 -3.63 10.67
C ALA A 572 39.00 -4.13 9.90
N TYR A 573 39.11 -5.26 9.20
CA TYR A 573 37.98 -5.89 8.53
C TYR A 573 36.86 -6.28 9.50
N VAL A 574 37.22 -6.93 10.62
CA VAL A 574 36.26 -7.36 11.64
C VAL A 574 35.61 -6.14 12.31
N ALA A 575 36.37 -5.09 12.59
CA ALA A 575 35.85 -3.84 13.17
C ALA A 575 34.85 -3.14 12.25
N GLU A 576 35.18 -2.92 10.96
CA GLU A 576 34.23 -2.31 10.02
C GLU A 576 32.99 -3.21 9.81
N ARG A 577 33.17 -4.54 9.86
CA ARG A 577 32.05 -5.48 9.74
C ARG A 577 31.15 -5.47 10.99
N ALA A 578 31.75 -5.26 12.16
CA ALA A 578 31.05 -5.04 13.42
C ALA A 578 30.21 -3.76 13.37
N ASP A 579 30.75 -2.67 12.84
CA ASP A 579 30.01 -1.41 12.71
C ASP A 579 28.78 -1.55 11.80
N ILE A 580 28.92 -2.22 10.66
CA ILE A 580 27.79 -2.53 9.76
C ILE A 580 26.73 -3.37 10.49
N TYR A 581 27.17 -4.32 11.31
CA TYR A 581 26.28 -5.19 12.09
C TYR A 581 25.51 -4.40 13.16
N SER A 582 26.19 -3.61 13.98
CA SER A 582 25.60 -2.78 15.02
C SER A 582 24.70 -1.69 14.45
N ALA A 583 25.12 -1.01 13.38
CA ALA A 583 24.31 0.00 12.69
C ALA A 583 23.00 -0.59 12.15
N SER A 584 23.02 -1.85 11.66
CA SER A 584 21.81 -2.53 11.21
C SER A 584 20.81 -2.78 12.35
N ILE A 585 21.30 -3.13 13.54
CA ILE A 585 20.48 -3.35 14.74
C ILE A 585 19.84 -2.03 15.16
N VAL A 586 20.63 -0.96 15.29
CA VAL A 586 20.15 0.37 15.68
C VAL A 586 19.12 0.91 14.68
N CYS A 587 19.35 0.74 13.38
CA CYS A 587 18.43 1.18 12.33
C CYS A 587 17.07 0.48 12.45
N ILE A 588 17.06 -0.84 12.62
CA ILE A 588 15.81 -1.61 12.76
C ILE A 588 15.12 -1.28 14.09
N LYS A 589 15.86 -1.21 15.19
CA LYS A 589 15.35 -0.79 16.50
C LYS A 589 14.64 0.57 16.42
N ARG A 590 15.26 1.56 15.77
CA ARG A 590 14.65 2.89 15.56
C ARG A 590 13.40 2.83 14.68
N ARG A 591 13.33 1.92 13.70
CA ARG A 591 12.12 1.72 12.90
C ARG A 591 10.99 1.08 13.71
N LEU A 592 11.31 0.11 14.57
CA LEU A 592 10.35 -0.53 15.47
C LEU A 592 9.79 0.46 16.49
N ILE A 593 10.66 1.24 17.16
CA ILE A 593 10.24 2.30 18.09
C ILE A 593 9.32 3.33 17.41
N ASN A 594 9.62 3.69 16.16
CA ASN A 594 8.79 4.62 15.38
C ASN A 594 7.57 3.96 14.71
N ASN A 595 7.23 2.72 15.04
CA ASN A 595 6.14 1.95 14.43
C ASN A 595 6.17 1.93 12.88
N LYS A 596 7.36 1.97 12.28
CA LYS A 596 7.54 1.85 10.83
C LYS A 596 7.47 0.37 10.43
N TRP A 597 6.84 0.09 9.28
CA TRP A 597 6.77 -1.27 8.75
C TRP A 597 8.17 -1.89 8.58
N VAL A 598 8.33 -3.14 9.04
CA VAL A 598 9.56 -3.97 8.89
C VAL A 598 9.13 -5.34 8.38
N ALA A 599 9.90 -5.92 7.44
CA ALA A 599 9.59 -7.24 6.92
C ALA A 599 9.85 -8.32 7.98
N LYS A 600 8.99 -9.35 8.04
CA LYS A 600 9.10 -10.47 9.00
C LYS A 600 10.50 -11.11 9.01
N SER A 601 11.12 -11.29 7.84
CA SER A 601 12.49 -11.84 7.74
C SER A 601 13.58 -10.90 8.26
N GLU A 602 13.39 -9.58 8.16
CA GLU A 602 14.32 -8.60 8.71
C GLU A 602 14.19 -8.53 10.23
N HIS A 603 12.98 -8.70 10.74
CA HIS A 603 12.68 -8.74 12.15
C HIS A 603 13.32 -9.92 12.87
N TYR A 604 13.17 -11.15 12.36
CA TYR A 604 13.87 -12.31 12.94
C TYR A 604 15.39 -12.18 12.90
N LYS A 605 15.93 -11.58 11.84
CA LYS A 605 17.36 -11.26 11.78
C LYS A 605 17.74 -10.24 12.85
N TYR A 606 16.91 -9.25 13.11
CA TYR A 606 17.13 -8.29 14.19
C TYR A 606 17.15 -8.98 15.55
N CYS A 607 16.15 -9.80 15.90
CA CYS A 607 16.13 -10.50 17.20
C CYS A 607 17.38 -11.36 17.40
N GLY A 608 17.73 -12.17 16.40
CA GLY A 608 18.95 -13.00 16.46
C GLY A 608 20.27 -12.22 16.36
N ARG A 609 20.24 -10.94 15.98
CA ARG A 609 21.42 -10.06 15.96
C ARG A 609 21.58 -9.30 17.27
N ALA A 610 20.49 -8.71 17.76
CA ALA A 610 20.41 -8.02 19.04
C ALA A 610 20.73 -8.97 20.19
N GLY A 611 20.10 -10.15 20.24
CA GLY A 611 20.40 -11.14 21.27
C GLY A 611 21.87 -11.59 21.30
N ARG A 612 22.49 -11.78 20.13
CA ARG A 612 23.94 -12.07 20.06
C ARG A 612 24.82 -10.90 20.52
N GLN A 613 24.41 -9.67 20.23
CA GLN A 613 25.13 -8.50 20.70
C GLN A 613 25.07 -8.42 22.23
N ASP A 614 23.88 -8.59 22.80
CA ASP A 614 23.68 -8.61 24.26
C ASP A 614 24.51 -9.72 24.93
N MET A 615 24.53 -10.94 24.38
CA MET A 615 25.37 -12.04 24.90
C MET A 615 26.85 -11.70 24.88
N ARG A 616 27.33 -11.10 23.78
CA ARG A 616 28.73 -10.71 23.66
C ARG A 616 29.10 -9.63 24.67
N GLU A 617 28.24 -8.64 24.87
CA GLU A 617 28.44 -7.61 25.89
C GLU A 617 28.48 -8.22 27.30
N LEU A 618 27.65 -9.23 27.57
CA LEU A 618 27.67 -10.01 28.82
C LEU A 618 28.99 -10.78 29.01
N ILE A 619 29.45 -11.49 27.99
CA ILE A 619 30.73 -12.25 28.05
C ILE A 619 31.90 -11.30 28.34
N ILE A 620 31.94 -10.15 27.67
CA ILE A 620 33.00 -9.14 27.85
C ILE A 620 32.93 -8.55 29.26
N ALA A 621 31.73 -8.19 29.74
CA ALA A 621 31.54 -7.66 31.09
C ALA A 621 31.97 -8.66 32.17
N ASN A 622 31.62 -9.94 32.02
CA ASN A 622 32.00 -11.00 32.95
C ASN A 622 33.51 -11.25 32.94
N ALA A 623 34.15 -11.26 31.77
CA ALA A 623 35.60 -11.38 31.68
C ALA A 623 36.30 -10.19 32.34
N ALA A 624 35.81 -8.97 32.14
CA ALA A 624 36.33 -7.78 32.82
C ALA A 624 36.18 -7.89 34.34
N TYR A 625 35.02 -8.33 34.84
CA TYR A 625 34.77 -8.53 36.26
C TYR A 625 35.75 -9.52 36.91
N LEU A 626 36.09 -10.62 36.23
CA LEU A 626 37.07 -11.60 36.73
C LEU A 626 38.52 -11.06 36.72
N CYS A 627 38.85 -10.15 35.81
CA CYS A 627 40.19 -9.56 35.69
C CYS A 627 40.40 -8.35 36.61
N GLU A 628 39.34 -7.66 37.03
CA GLU A 628 39.46 -6.51 37.93
C GLU A 628 39.79 -6.97 39.37
N PRO A 629 40.81 -6.38 40.03
CA PRO A 629 41.07 -6.68 41.43
C PRO A 629 39.89 -6.22 42.29
N ILE A 630 39.48 -7.08 43.23
CA ILE A 630 38.40 -6.89 44.24
C ILE A 630 38.48 -5.50 44.94
N GLN A 631 39.63 -4.84 44.90
CA GLN A 631 39.94 -3.58 45.58
C GLN A 631 39.28 -2.32 44.99
N LYS A 632 38.98 -2.24 43.68
CA LYS A 632 38.29 -1.05 43.12
C LYS A 632 36.84 -0.93 43.62
N ASP A 633 36.23 -2.06 43.97
CA ASP A 633 34.92 -2.09 44.57
C ASP A 633 34.93 -1.55 46.01
N LEU A 634 35.98 -1.72 46.83
CA LEU A 634 35.90 -1.38 48.26
C LEU A 634 35.48 0.07 48.58
N LYS A 635 35.81 1.08 47.75
CA LYS A 635 35.42 2.49 48.05
C LYS A 635 33.99 2.85 47.62
N VAL A 636 33.50 2.36 46.48
CA VAL A 636 32.10 2.56 46.04
C VAL A 636 31.17 1.59 46.76
N SER A 637 31.68 0.38 47.00
CA SER A 637 31.05 -0.59 47.87
C SER A 637 31.13 -0.19 49.33
N CYS A 638 32.00 0.69 49.84
CA CYS A 638 31.83 1.19 51.20
C CYS A 638 30.47 1.89 51.38
N GLY A 639 29.96 2.66 50.41
CA GLY A 639 28.63 3.28 50.52
C GLY A 639 27.48 2.28 50.38
N ILE A 640 27.59 1.32 49.46
CA ILE A 640 26.58 0.27 49.24
C ILE A 640 26.64 -0.79 50.36
N ILE A 641 27.82 -1.14 50.85
CA ILE A 641 28.08 -1.99 52.02
C ILE A 641 27.75 -1.24 53.30
N TYR A 642 27.89 0.08 53.44
CA TYR A 642 27.38 0.82 54.61
C TYR A 642 25.86 0.93 54.57
N GLY A 643 25.25 1.12 53.39
CA GLY A 643 23.79 1.13 53.22
C GLY A 643 23.16 -0.25 53.39
N LEU A 644 23.79 -1.28 52.84
CA LEU A 644 23.44 -2.69 53.04
C LEU A 644 23.85 -3.17 54.42
N ALA A 645 24.92 -2.68 55.04
CA ALA A 645 25.26 -2.99 56.43
C ALA A 645 24.34 -2.24 57.37
N TYR A 646 23.87 -1.03 57.06
CA TYR A 646 22.84 -0.35 57.83
C TYR A 646 21.48 -1.06 57.71
N LEU A 647 21.13 -1.54 56.51
CA LEU A 647 19.97 -2.41 56.31
C LEU A 647 20.18 -3.76 57.01
N CYS A 648 21.32 -4.41 56.85
CA CYS A 648 21.68 -5.67 57.50
C CYS A 648 21.86 -5.51 59.01
N ILE A 649 22.22 -4.35 59.55
CA ILE A 649 22.29 -4.07 60.99
C ILE A 649 20.88 -3.83 61.50
N ASN A 650 19.99 -3.18 60.76
CA ASN A 650 18.58 -3.06 61.16
C ASN A 650 17.80 -4.38 61.02
N VAL A 651 18.09 -5.17 59.99
CA VAL A 651 17.53 -6.50 59.76
C VAL A 651 18.14 -7.50 60.72
N ALA A 652 19.47 -7.54 60.90
CA ALA A 652 20.13 -8.39 61.89
C ALA A 652 19.86 -7.94 63.33
N ALA A 653 19.68 -6.65 63.65
CA ALA A 653 19.25 -6.25 65.00
C ALA A 653 17.82 -6.71 65.30
N ARG A 654 16.96 -6.82 64.29
CA ARG A 654 15.59 -7.38 64.44
C ARG A 654 15.55 -8.91 64.35
N MET A 655 16.46 -9.54 63.61
CA MET A 655 16.53 -10.99 63.42
C MET A 655 17.38 -11.67 64.52
N CYS A 656 18.48 -11.07 64.97
CA CYS A 656 19.28 -11.53 66.12
C CYS A 656 18.56 -11.31 67.46
N ALA A 657 17.57 -10.41 67.54
CA ALA A 657 16.70 -10.30 68.71
C ALA A 657 15.67 -11.44 68.81
N CYS A 658 15.48 -12.25 67.76
CA CYS A 658 14.43 -13.29 67.69
C CYS A 658 14.87 -14.65 67.12
N GLU A 659 16.12 -14.83 66.67
CA GLU A 659 16.73 -16.08 66.15
C GLU A 659 15.98 -16.85 65.03
N GLN A 660 15.08 -16.22 64.27
CA GLN A 660 14.30 -16.94 63.24
C GLN A 660 14.85 -16.77 61.82
N ARG A 661 15.72 -17.70 61.37
CA ARG A 661 16.16 -17.83 59.97
C ARG A 661 15.15 -18.63 59.14
N ILE A 662 15.21 -18.52 57.81
CA ILE A 662 14.48 -19.45 56.93
C ILE A 662 15.14 -20.82 57.04
N ALA A 663 14.43 -21.74 57.67
CA ALA A 663 14.92 -23.07 57.99
C ALA A 663 15.00 -23.98 56.75
N PHE A 664 15.78 -25.05 56.85
CA PHE A 664 15.70 -26.17 55.91
C PHE A 664 14.35 -26.92 56.04
N PRO A 665 13.73 -27.38 54.94
CA PRO A 665 12.49 -28.17 55.01
C PRO A 665 12.69 -29.49 55.78
N SER A 666 12.15 -29.56 57.00
CA SER A 666 12.24 -30.75 57.86
C SER A 666 11.58 -31.96 57.24
N GLN A 667 11.94 -33.18 57.67
CA GLN A 667 11.34 -34.41 57.13
C GLN A 667 9.82 -34.50 57.38
N ASP A 668 9.37 -33.95 58.51
CA ASP A 668 7.97 -34.00 58.96
C ASP A 668 7.17 -32.73 58.61
N PHE A 669 7.62 -31.94 57.63
CA PHE A 669 6.93 -30.70 57.29
C PHE A 669 5.54 -30.96 56.67
N GLU A 670 4.50 -30.54 57.38
CA GLU A 670 3.09 -30.88 57.10
C GLU A 670 2.62 -30.49 55.69
N TYR A 671 3.13 -29.41 55.13
CA TYR A 671 2.65 -28.84 53.86
C TYR A 671 3.49 -29.22 52.64
N ASP A 672 4.49 -30.10 52.79
CA ASP A 672 5.42 -30.43 51.70
C ASP A 672 4.73 -31.01 50.47
N GLY A 673 3.80 -31.94 50.70
CA GLY A 673 3.04 -32.57 49.61
C GLY A 673 2.21 -31.55 48.83
N LYS A 674 1.56 -30.60 49.54
CA LYS A 674 0.73 -29.55 48.92
C LYS A 674 1.57 -28.55 48.13
N LEU A 675 2.73 -28.15 48.66
CA LEU A 675 3.64 -27.23 47.96
C LEU A 675 4.20 -27.88 46.69
N LEU A 676 4.57 -29.17 46.76
CA LEU A 676 5.02 -29.91 45.57
C LEU A 676 3.90 -30.05 44.53
N GLU A 677 2.67 -30.35 44.95
CA GLU A 677 1.52 -30.45 44.03
C GLU A 677 1.27 -29.12 43.28
N LEU A 678 1.31 -28.00 43.99
CA LEU A 678 1.18 -26.66 43.39
C LEU A 678 2.31 -26.38 42.40
N ALA A 679 3.56 -26.65 42.79
CA ALA A 679 4.73 -26.46 41.93
C ALA A 679 4.65 -27.29 40.64
N LEU A 680 4.26 -28.56 40.75
CA LEU A 680 4.12 -29.47 39.61
C LEU A 680 2.96 -29.09 38.69
N ARG A 681 1.84 -28.62 39.24
CA ARG A 681 0.70 -28.14 38.44
C ARG A 681 1.09 -26.95 37.59
N ASP A 682 1.73 -25.95 38.18
CA ASP A 682 2.07 -24.71 37.48
C ASP A 682 3.16 -24.98 36.41
N LEU A 683 4.13 -25.85 36.69
CA LEU A 683 5.08 -26.34 35.67
C LEU A 683 4.40 -27.10 34.52
N ARG A 684 3.38 -27.90 34.82
CA ARG A 684 2.62 -28.63 33.80
C ARG A 684 1.84 -27.68 32.90
N GLU A 685 1.24 -26.64 33.46
CA GLU A 685 0.53 -25.62 32.69
C GLU A 685 1.47 -24.80 31.78
N GLU A 686 2.63 -24.40 32.31
CA GLU A 686 3.65 -23.71 31.51
C GLU A 686 4.12 -24.55 30.32
N THR A 687 4.41 -25.83 30.53
CA THR A 687 4.92 -26.73 29.48
C THR A 687 3.84 -27.04 28.43
N LEU A 688 2.59 -27.24 28.84
CA LEU A 688 1.47 -27.51 27.93
C LEU A 688 0.99 -26.27 27.18
N SER A 689 1.33 -25.06 27.63
CA SER A 689 1.00 -23.82 26.91
C SER A 689 1.65 -23.76 25.52
N ASN A 690 2.76 -24.49 25.32
CA ASN A 690 3.46 -24.58 24.05
C ASN A 690 2.77 -25.56 23.08
N SER A 691 2.34 -25.08 21.91
CA SER A 691 1.69 -25.90 20.88
C SER A 691 2.55 -27.04 20.30
N ILE A 692 3.88 -26.93 20.39
CA ILE A 692 4.84 -27.94 19.93
C ILE A 692 5.78 -28.25 21.08
N LEU A 693 5.68 -29.46 21.62
CA LEU A 693 6.50 -29.92 22.74
C LEU A 693 7.87 -30.42 22.26
N THR A 694 8.93 -29.86 22.82
CA THR A 694 10.32 -30.31 22.60
C THR A 694 10.59 -31.64 23.28
N VAL A 695 11.74 -32.27 22.98
CA VAL A 695 12.16 -33.51 23.68
C VAL A 695 12.37 -33.24 25.17
N ALA A 696 12.96 -32.08 25.52
CA ALA A 696 13.17 -31.67 26.90
C ALA A 696 11.83 -31.45 27.63
N ASP A 697 10.83 -30.83 26.97
CA ASP A 697 9.50 -30.64 27.56
C ASP A 697 8.80 -31.98 27.81
N ARG A 698 8.91 -32.94 26.88
CA ARG A 698 8.36 -34.29 27.08
C ARG A 698 9.04 -35.01 28.24
N GLN A 699 10.37 -34.93 28.34
CA GLN A 699 11.11 -35.48 29.48
C GLN A 699 10.65 -34.84 30.79
N LEU A 700 10.48 -33.51 30.82
CA LEU A 700 9.96 -32.79 31.98
C LEU A 700 8.54 -33.26 32.35
N LEU A 701 7.63 -33.39 31.38
CA LEU A 701 6.28 -33.94 31.63
C LEU A 701 6.32 -35.35 32.22
N THR A 702 7.19 -36.23 31.71
CA THR A 702 7.35 -37.57 32.31
C THR A 702 7.93 -37.53 33.72
N LEU A 703 8.76 -36.53 34.05
CA LEU A 703 9.26 -36.33 35.41
C LEU A 703 8.15 -35.83 36.33
N ILE A 704 7.30 -34.92 35.85
CA ILE A 704 6.12 -34.42 36.59
C ILE A 704 5.15 -35.57 36.89
N GLU A 705 4.85 -36.41 35.91
CA GLU A 705 3.98 -37.59 36.10
C GLU A 705 4.54 -38.55 37.15
N LYS A 706 5.86 -38.81 37.12
CA LYS A 706 6.53 -39.63 38.14
C LYS A 706 6.47 -39.00 39.54
N ALA A 707 6.67 -37.69 39.62
CA ALA A 707 6.63 -36.96 40.89
C ALA A 707 5.21 -36.94 41.49
N LEU A 708 4.17 -36.87 40.66
CA LEU A 708 2.78 -36.98 41.11
C LEU A 708 2.42 -38.41 41.56
N ALA A 709 2.97 -39.43 40.92
CA ALA A 709 2.73 -40.82 41.31
C ALA A 709 3.38 -41.19 42.66
N LEU A 710 4.58 -40.68 42.93
CA LEU A 710 5.38 -41.00 44.12
C LEU A 710 5.92 -39.72 44.80
N PRO A 711 5.06 -38.93 45.46
CA PRO A 711 5.44 -37.62 45.99
C PRO A 711 6.45 -37.69 47.14
N HIS A 712 6.32 -38.67 48.05
CA HIS A 712 7.21 -38.79 49.21
C HIS A 712 8.66 -39.12 48.82
N GLU A 713 8.85 -40.09 47.93
CA GLU A 713 10.18 -40.46 47.43
C GLU A 713 10.82 -39.28 46.67
N PHE A 714 10.01 -38.57 45.86
CA PHE A 714 10.49 -37.43 45.09
C PHE A 714 10.85 -36.23 45.98
N LEU A 715 10.11 -35.99 47.07
CA LEU A 715 10.44 -34.96 48.07
C LEU A 715 11.77 -35.24 48.76
N ILE A 716 12.04 -36.51 49.13
CA ILE A 716 13.34 -36.90 49.69
C ILE A 716 14.45 -36.55 48.69
N ARG A 717 14.27 -36.91 47.42
CA ARG A 717 15.23 -36.60 46.36
C ARG A 717 15.44 -35.09 46.16
N ILE A 718 14.37 -34.28 46.25
CA ILE A 718 14.46 -32.81 46.20
C ILE A 718 15.32 -32.30 47.37
N LYS A 719 15.02 -32.73 48.60
CA LYS A 719 15.75 -32.33 49.81
C LYS A 719 17.23 -32.75 49.75
N GLU A 720 17.53 -33.95 49.24
CA GLU A 720 18.90 -34.38 49.03
C GLU A 720 19.69 -33.48 48.08
N ILE A 721 19.04 -32.97 47.03
CA ILE A 721 19.67 -32.07 46.06
C ILE A 721 19.92 -30.70 46.66
N LEU A 722 18.97 -30.17 47.42
CA LEU A 722 19.16 -28.92 48.18
C LEU A 722 20.36 -29.03 49.14
N LEU A 723 20.58 -30.20 49.75
CA LEU A 723 21.70 -30.44 50.65
C LEU A 723 23.03 -30.64 49.94
N LYS A 724 23.07 -31.46 48.88
CA LYS A 724 24.32 -31.99 48.31
C LYS A 724 24.80 -31.25 47.05
N LYS A 725 23.89 -30.77 46.18
CA LYS A 725 24.26 -30.25 44.85
C LYS A 725 24.70 -28.78 44.96
N ARG A 726 25.92 -28.48 44.49
CA ARG A 726 26.49 -27.11 44.42
C ARG A 726 26.97 -26.73 43.02
N THR A 727 27.09 -27.72 42.15
CA THR A 727 27.40 -27.54 40.72
C THR A 727 26.15 -27.88 39.92
N PHE A 728 25.77 -26.98 39.01
CA PHE A 728 24.56 -27.11 38.21
C PHE A 728 24.89 -27.28 36.73
N ASP A 729 23.92 -27.84 36.01
CA ASP A 729 24.03 -28.04 34.56
C ASP A 729 23.91 -26.69 33.84
N VAL A 730 24.34 -26.64 32.58
CA VAL A 730 24.36 -25.41 31.79
C VAL A 730 22.93 -24.88 31.60
N VAL A 731 22.73 -23.59 31.87
CA VAL A 731 21.46 -22.89 31.61
C VAL A 731 21.44 -22.38 30.17
N GLU A 732 20.43 -22.78 29.41
CA GLU A 732 20.24 -22.29 28.05
C GLU A 732 19.66 -20.87 28.07
N ILE A 733 20.16 -20.01 27.19
CA ILE A 733 19.71 -18.62 27.07
C ILE A 733 19.14 -18.40 25.69
N GLU A 734 17.82 -18.22 25.64
CA GLU A 734 17.12 -17.80 24.45
C GLU A 734 16.81 -16.31 24.50
N TYR A 735 16.54 -15.70 23.35
CA TYR A 735 16.14 -14.30 23.28
C TYR A 735 14.75 -14.20 22.73
N ALA A 736 13.82 -13.82 23.60
CA ALA A 736 12.43 -13.60 23.24
C ALA A 736 12.21 -12.17 22.74
N GLU A 737 11.16 -12.05 21.95
CA GLU A 737 10.81 -10.82 21.26
C GLU A 737 9.74 -10.07 22.04
N ALA A 738 10.06 -8.83 22.45
CA ALA A 738 9.03 -7.82 22.68
C ALA A 738 8.93 -6.90 21.45
N ARG A 739 7.85 -6.11 21.36
CA ARG A 739 7.65 -5.21 20.21
C ARG A 739 8.77 -4.17 20.03
N THR A 740 9.40 -3.75 21.12
CA THR A 740 10.39 -2.65 21.15
C THR A 740 11.78 -3.09 21.57
N CYS A 741 11.90 -4.16 22.35
CA CYS A 741 13.15 -4.71 22.87
C CYS A 741 13.22 -6.22 22.69
N VAL A 742 14.42 -6.75 22.83
CA VAL A 742 14.69 -8.19 22.91
C VAL A 742 15.14 -8.44 24.34
N TYR A 743 14.65 -9.51 24.96
CA TYR A 743 14.99 -9.85 26.34
C TYR A 743 15.41 -11.32 26.44
N PRO A 744 16.34 -11.66 27.36
CA PRO A 744 16.77 -13.03 27.55
C PRO A 744 15.71 -13.84 28.29
N VAL A 745 15.59 -15.12 27.92
CA VAL A 745 14.79 -16.15 28.59
C VAL A 745 15.77 -17.25 28.99
N TYR A 746 15.84 -17.52 30.28
CA TYR A 746 16.71 -18.54 30.85
C TYR A 746 15.91 -19.83 31.00
N THR A 747 16.36 -20.91 30.36
CA THR A 747 15.69 -22.21 30.40
C THR A 747 16.56 -23.23 31.12
N THR A 748 16.10 -23.66 32.30
CA THR A 748 16.64 -24.81 33.03
C THR A 748 15.89 -26.08 32.63
N THR A 749 16.60 -27.20 32.48
CA THR A 749 16.02 -28.46 31.98
C THR A 749 16.05 -29.57 33.03
N GLY A 750 15.04 -30.44 33.00
CA GLY A 750 15.01 -31.67 33.79
C GLY A 750 14.67 -31.44 35.26
N LEU A 751 15.42 -32.09 36.14
CA LEU A 751 15.08 -32.18 37.55
C LEU A 751 15.40 -30.91 38.36
N THR A 752 16.40 -30.13 37.94
CA THR A 752 16.74 -28.84 38.59
C THR A 752 15.57 -27.88 38.53
N ARG A 753 14.87 -27.78 37.38
CA ARG A 753 13.68 -26.94 37.24
C ARG A 753 12.58 -27.30 38.24
N VAL A 754 12.36 -28.59 38.50
CA VAL A 754 11.38 -29.05 39.50
C VAL A 754 11.81 -28.68 40.91
N VAL A 755 13.09 -28.90 41.25
CA VAL A 755 13.66 -28.51 42.55
C VAL A 755 13.56 -27.00 42.78
N ASP A 756 13.93 -26.20 41.79
CA ASP A 756 13.91 -24.73 41.86
C ASP A 756 12.49 -24.20 42.06
N THR A 757 11.50 -24.75 41.34
CA THR A 757 10.10 -24.37 41.54
C THR A 757 9.60 -24.75 42.93
N TYR A 758 9.77 -25.99 43.38
CA TYR A 758 9.40 -26.39 44.73
C TYR A 758 10.08 -25.50 45.78
N PHE A 759 11.38 -25.21 45.61
CA PHE A 759 12.12 -24.33 46.53
C PHE A 759 11.56 -22.90 46.53
N ALA A 760 11.17 -22.36 45.37
CA ALA A 760 10.50 -21.06 45.28
C ALA A 760 9.17 -21.06 46.04
N TYR A 761 8.35 -22.10 45.90
CA TYR A 761 7.11 -22.24 46.68
C TYR A 761 7.40 -22.35 48.18
N TYR A 762 8.40 -23.14 48.58
CA TYR A 762 8.80 -23.28 49.99
C TYR A 762 9.25 -21.95 50.60
N VAL A 763 10.14 -21.21 49.93
CA VAL A 763 10.61 -19.90 50.40
C VAL A 763 9.46 -18.90 50.43
N SER A 764 8.59 -18.88 49.42
CA SER A 764 7.41 -18.01 49.42
C SER A 764 6.47 -18.31 50.59
N TYR A 765 6.31 -19.58 50.95
CA TYR A 765 5.50 -20.01 52.10
C TYR A 765 6.12 -19.56 53.43
N GLN A 766 7.42 -19.78 53.63
CA GLN A 766 8.12 -19.35 54.85
C GLN A 766 8.09 -17.82 55.03
N VAL A 767 8.28 -17.08 53.94
CA VAL A 767 8.26 -15.60 53.96
C VAL A 767 6.86 -15.05 54.26
N THR A 768 5.80 -15.72 53.79
CA THR A 768 4.42 -15.25 53.97
C THR A 768 3.79 -15.67 55.30
N THR A 769 4.18 -16.82 55.85
CA THR A 769 3.65 -17.30 57.13
C THR A 769 4.28 -16.61 58.33
N ASN A 770 5.58 -16.29 58.29
CA ASN A 770 6.23 -15.58 59.37
C ASN A 770 5.94 -14.06 59.27
N PRO A 771 5.23 -13.45 60.24
CA PRO A 771 4.89 -12.02 60.19
C PRO A 771 6.12 -11.12 60.18
N LEU A 772 7.24 -11.55 60.77
CA LEU A 772 8.49 -10.78 60.78
C LEU A 772 9.18 -10.81 59.41
N HIS A 773 9.28 -11.99 58.78
CA HIS A 773 9.80 -12.11 57.42
C HIS A 773 8.90 -11.33 56.46
N TYR A 774 7.59 -11.50 56.57
CA TYR A 774 6.61 -10.76 55.80
C TYR A 774 6.77 -9.25 55.96
N LEU A 775 6.99 -8.74 57.19
CA LEU A 775 7.23 -7.32 57.44
C LEU A 775 8.58 -6.81 56.91
N LEU A 776 9.63 -7.65 56.92
CA LEU A 776 10.93 -7.31 56.33
C LEU A 776 10.80 -7.08 54.82
N PHE A 777 10.11 -7.98 54.12
CA PHE A 777 9.84 -7.83 52.71
C PHE A 777 8.80 -6.72 52.44
N LYS A 778 7.78 -6.53 53.29
CA LYS A 778 6.70 -5.53 53.09
C LYS A 778 7.04 -4.08 53.48
N ARG A 779 7.89 -3.83 54.48
CA ARG A 779 8.24 -2.46 54.94
C ARG A 779 9.35 -1.80 54.11
N GLY A 780 10.20 -2.57 53.43
CA GLY A 780 11.19 -2.08 52.47
C GLY A 780 10.73 -2.15 51.01
N PHE A 781 9.83 -3.10 50.69
CA PHE A 781 9.24 -3.28 49.38
C PHE A 781 7.71 -3.26 49.51
N THR A 782 7.09 -2.07 49.50
CA THR A 782 5.64 -1.94 49.25
C THR A 782 5.27 -2.27 47.80
N SER A 783 6.23 -2.78 47.01
CA SER A 783 6.04 -3.39 45.72
C SER A 783 6.64 -4.79 45.76
N ILE A 784 5.84 -5.78 46.16
CA ILE A 784 6.00 -7.09 45.53
C ILE A 784 5.78 -6.81 44.05
N ASP A 785 6.83 -7.01 43.27
CA ASP A 785 6.93 -6.78 41.82
C ASP A 785 5.56 -6.80 41.11
N LEU A 786 5.28 -5.75 40.33
CA LEU A 786 4.08 -5.67 39.47
C LEU A 786 4.01 -6.81 38.44
N SER A 787 5.10 -7.59 38.32
CA SER A 787 5.27 -8.77 37.47
C SER A 787 5.35 -10.09 38.25
N ASN A 788 5.31 -10.07 39.58
CA ASN A 788 5.41 -11.28 40.40
C ASN A 788 4.02 -11.91 40.55
N SER A 789 3.85 -13.12 40.01
CA SER A 789 2.62 -13.90 40.10
C SER A 789 2.22 -14.26 41.54
N TYR A 790 3.15 -14.11 42.49
CA TYR A 790 2.94 -14.39 43.91
C TYR A 790 2.60 -13.13 44.74
N SER A 791 2.33 -11.99 44.11
CA SER A 791 1.84 -10.80 44.82
C SER A 791 0.41 -11.03 45.32
N MET A 792 0.16 -10.70 46.59
CA MET A 792 -1.19 -10.73 47.16
C MET A 792 -2.13 -9.66 46.57
N GLU A 793 -1.59 -8.69 45.83
CA GLU A 793 -2.32 -7.55 45.29
C GLU A 793 -2.05 -7.37 43.80
N LEU A 794 -3.09 -6.98 43.05
CA LEU A 794 -2.98 -6.66 41.63
C LEU A 794 -2.31 -5.29 41.43
N PRO A 795 -1.52 -5.09 40.35
CA PRO A 795 -0.90 -3.81 40.00
C PRO A 795 -1.84 -2.61 39.99
N ALA A 796 -3.05 -2.79 39.44
CA ALA A 796 -4.06 -1.74 39.39
C ALA A 796 -4.56 -1.37 40.80
N GLU A 797 -4.77 -2.36 41.67
CA GLU A 797 -5.20 -2.13 43.04
C GLU A 797 -4.12 -1.39 43.84
N LEU A 798 -2.85 -1.78 43.70
CA LEU A 798 -1.73 -1.10 44.32
C LEU A 798 -1.68 0.38 43.90
N ALA A 799 -1.82 0.67 42.60
CA ALA A 799 -1.87 2.05 42.12
C ALA A 799 -3.03 2.82 42.76
N THR A 800 -4.23 2.22 42.85
CA THR A 800 -5.36 2.87 43.51
C THR A 800 -5.14 3.07 45.02
N ARG A 801 -4.53 2.10 45.72
CA ARG A 801 -4.21 2.22 47.15
C ARG A 801 -3.13 3.27 47.38
N TYR A 802 -2.13 3.35 46.52
CA TYR A 802 -1.12 4.41 46.55
C TYR A 802 -1.77 5.78 46.34
N CYS A 803 -2.63 5.93 45.32
CA CYS A 803 -3.38 7.16 45.10
C CYS A 803 -4.28 7.52 46.30
N LYS A 804 -4.96 6.55 46.92
CA LYS A 804 -5.76 6.75 48.14
C LYS A 804 -4.89 7.12 49.34
N HIS A 805 -3.72 6.49 49.50
CA HIS A 805 -2.78 6.81 50.57
C HIS A 805 -2.26 8.23 50.42
N VAL A 806 -1.80 8.61 49.22
CA VAL A 806 -1.48 9.98 48.84
C VAL A 806 -2.64 10.90 49.22
N GLN A 807 -3.84 10.65 48.72
CA GLN A 807 -5.02 11.47 49.03
C GLN A 807 -5.30 11.62 50.53
N ASN A 808 -5.23 10.52 51.30
CA ASN A 808 -5.48 10.51 52.74
C ASN A 808 -4.39 11.25 53.54
N THR A 809 -3.12 11.14 53.12
CA THR A 809 -2.01 11.88 53.75
C THR A 809 -2.13 13.39 53.48
N TYR A 810 -2.57 13.79 52.29
CA TYR A 810 -2.70 15.20 51.92
C TYR A 810 -4.01 15.85 52.39
N SER A 811 -5.07 15.08 52.67
CA SER A 811 -6.31 15.62 53.24
C SER A 811 -6.18 16.11 54.69
N CYS A 812 -5.10 15.75 55.40
CA CYS A 812 -4.86 16.18 56.78
C CYS A 812 -4.02 17.47 56.92
N SER A 813 -3.36 17.96 55.87
CA SER A 813 -2.71 19.27 55.90
C SER A 813 -3.67 20.32 55.37
N SER A 814 -4.35 21.04 56.25
CA SER A 814 -5.03 22.28 55.89
C SER A 814 -4.04 23.19 55.17
N MET A 815 -4.46 23.73 54.04
CA MET A 815 -3.73 24.77 53.30
C MET A 815 -3.60 26.01 54.18
N VAL A 816 -2.57 26.05 55.02
CA VAL A 816 -2.11 27.25 55.68
C VAL A 816 -0.85 27.69 54.93
N ASP A 817 -1.03 28.76 54.16
CA ASP A 817 -0.05 29.65 53.53
C ASP A 817 1.07 29.06 52.64
N GLY A 818 0.91 29.25 51.32
CA GLY A 818 2.01 29.46 50.37
C GLY A 818 2.93 28.27 50.00
N MET A 819 2.93 27.18 50.77
CA MET A 819 3.76 26.00 50.49
C MET A 819 3.11 25.14 49.39
N ARG A 820 3.50 25.37 48.13
CA ARG A 820 3.19 24.44 47.03
C ARG A 820 4.00 23.16 47.21
N CYS A 821 3.38 22.13 47.79
CA CYS A 821 3.96 20.79 47.83
C CYS A 821 4.14 20.25 46.41
N SER A 822 5.38 20.09 45.97
CA SER A 822 5.72 19.45 44.69
C SER A 822 5.94 17.96 44.93
N LEU A 823 5.04 17.13 44.37
CA LEU A 823 5.23 15.68 44.34
C LEU A 823 6.33 15.35 43.33
N VAL A 824 7.54 15.07 43.80
CA VAL A 824 8.64 14.64 42.93
C VAL A 824 8.51 13.13 42.69
N HIS A 825 7.98 12.76 41.53
CA HIS A 825 7.92 11.36 41.11
C HIS A 825 9.25 10.94 40.49
N MET A 826 10.10 10.26 41.26
CA MET A 826 11.36 9.70 40.77
C MET A 826 11.14 8.29 40.23
N HIS A 827 11.39 8.09 38.93
CA HIS A 827 11.42 6.76 38.33
C HIS A 827 12.87 6.33 38.13
N PHE A 828 13.33 5.37 38.93
CA PHE A 828 14.66 4.78 38.79
C PHE A 828 14.56 3.49 37.96
N ASN A 829 15.32 3.41 36.87
CA ASN A 829 15.44 2.17 36.12
C ASN A 829 16.46 1.26 36.82
N THR A 830 15.97 0.28 37.57
CA THR A 830 16.82 -0.61 38.38
C THR A 830 17.46 -1.75 37.59
N ASN A 831 17.14 -1.91 36.31
CA ASN A 831 17.65 -3.01 35.48
C ASN A 831 19.19 -3.02 35.35
N GLY A 832 19.84 -1.86 35.49
CA GLY A 832 21.30 -1.76 35.53
C GLY A 832 21.92 -2.32 36.82
N TYR A 833 21.20 -2.28 37.96
CA TYR A 833 21.73 -2.76 39.24
C TYR A 833 21.87 -4.28 39.27
N PHE A 834 20.97 -5.02 38.60
CA PHE A 834 21.06 -6.49 38.54
C PHE A 834 22.36 -6.98 37.88
N ARG A 835 22.93 -6.22 36.92
CA ARG A 835 24.20 -6.55 36.27
C ARG A 835 25.43 -6.21 37.13
N GLY A 836 25.29 -5.35 38.13
CA GLY A 836 26.37 -4.89 39.00
C GLY A 836 26.42 -5.57 40.37
N PHE A 837 25.62 -6.62 40.61
CA PHE A 837 25.64 -7.31 41.90
C PHE A 837 26.92 -8.13 42.09
N ASN A 838 27.60 -7.87 43.20
CA ASN A 838 28.76 -8.66 43.62
C ASN A 838 28.29 -9.89 44.39
N PHE A 839 28.55 -11.09 43.85
CA PHE A 839 28.15 -12.36 44.46
C PHE A 839 28.72 -12.56 45.87
N HIS A 840 29.88 -11.98 46.19
CA HIS A 840 30.46 -12.08 47.53
C HIS A 840 29.62 -11.32 48.58
N VAL A 841 29.10 -10.15 48.23
CA VAL A 841 28.21 -9.37 49.09
C VAL A 841 26.85 -10.07 49.22
N MET A 842 26.32 -10.61 48.12
CA MET A 842 25.07 -11.37 48.13
C MET A 842 25.15 -12.60 49.03
N ASN A 843 26.24 -13.37 48.96
CA ASN A 843 26.42 -14.54 49.82
C ASN A 843 26.39 -14.15 51.32
N LYS A 844 27.02 -13.02 51.71
CA LYS A 844 26.94 -12.52 53.09
C LYS A 844 25.51 -12.17 53.51
N ILE A 845 24.71 -11.57 52.62
CA ILE A 845 23.31 -11.23 52.90
C ILE A 845 22.45 -12.49 52.99
N ILE A 846 22.64 -13.44 52.06
CA ILE A 846 21.91 -14.72 52.04
C ILE A 846 22.19 -15.51 53.34
N ASN A 847 23.43 -15.56 53.82
CA ASN A 847 23.80 -16.19 55.09
C ASN A 847 23.14 -15.56 56.34
N LEU A 848 22.67 -14.30 56.25
CA LEU A 848 21.94 -13.66 57.34
C LEU A 848 20.44 -14.04 57.33
N LEU A 849 19.88 -14.38 56.17
CA LEU A 849 18.46 -14.66 55.98
C LEU A 849 18.13 -16.16 56.04
N PHE A 850 18.98 -16.99 55.44
CA PHE A 850 18.80 -18.43 55.32
C PHE A 850 19.66 -19.18 56.33
N ASP A 851 19.25 -20.41 56.65
CA ASP A 851 20.12 -21.34 57.33
C ASP A 851 21.42 -21.57 56.54
N PRO A 852 22.56 -21.77 57.22
CA PRO A 852 23.87 -21.93 56.58
C PRO A 852 23.96 -23.20 55.72
N VAL A 853 23.01 -24.13 55.88
CA VAL A 853 22.89 -25.34 55.07
C VAL A 853 22.26 -25.03 53.70
N LEU A 854 21.30 -24.10 53.66
CA LEU A 854 20.60 -23.68 52.45
C LEU A 854 21.35 -22.58 51.71
N SER A 855 22.02 -21.67 52.41
CA SER A 855 22.67 -20.50 51.81
C SER A 855 23.65 -20.76 50.65
N PRO A 856 24.36 -21.91 50.55
CA PRO A 856 25.25 -22.17 49.42
C PRO A 856 24.55 -22.78 48.21
N PHE A 857 23.28 -23.21 48.35
CA PHE A 857 22.41 -23.59 47.23
C PHE A 857 21.79 -22.32 46.64
#